data_AF-A0A1F3VNR2-F1
#
_entry.id   AF-A0A1F3VNR2-F1
#
_cell.length_a   1.000
_cell.length_b   1.000
_cell.length_c   1.000
_cell.angle_alpha   90.00
_cell.angle_beta   90.00
_cell.angle_gamma   90.00
#
_symmetry.space_group_name_H-M   'P 1'
#
loop_
_entity.id
_entity.type
_entity.pdbx_description
1 polymer ?
#
loop_
_entity_poly.entity_id
_entity_poly.type
_entity_poly.pdbx_seq_one_letter_code
_entity_poly.pdbx_strand_id
1 'polypeptide(L)'
;MHNKMNLFIITFLILCVSSCGLKRPGATSPTPDKFSFEKNIFTNPDGTKKSYMAGWASESSNGTYGKSWILHNYNMAMHCNLVFDVREQYLVGLQIDPSYPNDQSRWKEVLTIPILKHYYLEKGKDNYNRETNEIVENSSRSYWKNRTHIKLDFSGIKILEEEFKIFWGHDSTIITGVEDEEVTEENGKTFIAFTASITSSFFGSEMQGKFRFNFLEYKHDHQFKKIKYDENNAKKINPIFIMGKKVDGLNQILHVARWDLENNNLPIKLYARNFPDEYKSIVEDVVKEWNVTFTKVFMPEIKDIYQNYTEYFALEFIDRKYAFDLRYPTINWVSDREISEHGPLGIAMTHADVLNGKIQWGAVNIFGGTIEGYLDHYYPLNSGKEENQYKINNLQMVPRFPITKKQLMRLIGENNQVPKGFNNNFDISGMKLEKFKNKIGDSLNLSSLLSKQEKENYVLNVINEIFGEARNEQEKYAQKIIDITNSVQDRQDKILGYNLSNKKSTETSELTKEEKMQIALSPYASHIERGSVLQNNGVFDLDRRFSDVIGGWQEGLKEQGIEHYPEALRAMLKGLILHEMGHMFGLGHQFKENILPAQGTVPDKYLFGDEHSHHNHLKEGLVKRSTKESGYTNYTSVMGYRHPKSEVLTDYDDLIPGPQDYLTLMYIYRNKYPIYQQGQNDFEFLDVSSGGKIPNTAAYFPACNDLEASLYADPYCNRHDRGNKASEIMASYFDGIINNLDTKLFSFTDQAGGNPEAKEMYLWQQSLLNLSRIRIFYDYMRQKYSKQIAEIVAKDEQNFMEFYDTCSGKINHNSKLNNLFNHYEELKELCIANGQAINELTLLMSLDAADYSKYDRDKYMMPAGMSALDVNRDYGRFFGTWKELTAIPIKTSALYYLTTTSPSMLYNMEFAPIPKYSDSESHYSYATLYPVEYTKSLHAAVNENIKLPSENDENQRTIVGRLIHSIGGFAFMNQSTNDQNLGKAERILEKIRNQVGFQVSLGMVILKEHKFDGKTQSKKVSHFTAGLYDLSTQRMTGTQSVHILPGKKLLVRGLDGTFIIPTGSPEIKFFGENKDSSGLAYSYVIKVEFDDERDDLLSKYSLKFALKSLHNKVMDECIHKGPGNEMNGLDYFFNENGEGFEGFEYNSNIGGNPLSQDKFFESVEKQYKIYYTKGIEGKKLPSPDTCAKAVQGLKAIVTTSGLLQGMVLPTLLQVQEIE
;
A
#
# COMPACT_ATOMS: atom_id res chain seq x y z
N MET A 1 71.37 65.26 -68.65
CA MET A 1 70.43 65.18 -67.50
C MET A 1 69.15 64.35 -67.79
N HIS A 2 69.05 63.61 -68.90
CA HIS A 2 67.84 62.87 -69.28
C HIS A 2 67.85 61.35 -68.97
N ASN A 3 68.99 60.75 -68.62
CA ASN A 3 69.07 59.29 -68.36
C ASN A 3 68.93 58.86 -66.89
N LYS A 4 68.84 59.80 -65.94
CA LYS A 4 68.61 59.46 -64.51
C LYS A 4 67.13 59.47 -64.11
N MET A 5 66.25 60.08 -64.91
CA MET A 5 64.82 60.15 -64.60
C MET A 5 64.06 58.88 -65.02
N ASN A 6 64.46 58.23 -66.11
CA ASN A 6 63.84 56.97 -66.54
C ASN A 6 64.22 55.78 -65.64
N LEU A 7 65.44 55.75 -65.09
CA LEU A 7 65.81 54.71 -64.13
C LEU A 7 65.07 54.91 -62.80
N PHE A 8 64.89 56.16 -62.34
CA PHE A 8 64.13 56.42 -61.11
C PHE A 8 62.63 56.12 -61.27
N ILE A 9 62.02 56.40 -62.44
CA ILE A 9 60.61 56.06 -62.70
C ILE A 9 60.42 54.55 -62.84
N ILE A 10 61.36 53.82 -63.47
CA ILE A 10 61.29 52.36 -63.57
C ILE A 10 61.57 51.70 -62.21
N THR A 11 62.51 52.19 -61.41
CA THR A 11 62.75 51.67 -60.05
C THR A 11 61.62 52.02 -59.09
N PHE A 12 60.98 53.19 -59.21
CA PHE A 12 59.80 53.56 -58.42
C PHE A 12 58.55 52.79 -58.86
N LEU A 13 58.36 52.50 -60.15
CA LEU A 13 57.30 51.58 -60.60
C LEU A 13 57.57 50.14 -60.11
N ILE A 14 58.81 49.66 -60.14
CA ILE A 14 59.16 48.31 -59.63
C ILE A 14 58.99 48.25 -58.10
N LEU A 15 59.26 49.33 -57.36
CA LEU A 15 59.03 49.44 -55.91
C LEU A 15 57.55 49.64 -55.52
N CYS A 16 56.75 50.32 -56.35
CA CYS A 16 55.30 50.44 -56.14
C CYS A 16 54.54 49.14 -56.50
N VAL A 17 55.04 48.35 -57.46
CA VAL A 17 54.45 47.04 -57.80
C VAL A 17 54.90 45.92 -56.83
N SER A 18 55.97 46.14 -56.04
CA SER A 18 56.42 45.20 -54.99
C SER A 18 55.96 45.54 -53.57
N SER A 19 55.26 46.67 -53.37
CA SER A 19 54.69 47.08 -52.07
C SER A 19 53.17 46.99 -51.98
N CYS A 20 52.47 46.68 -53.07
CA CYS A 20 51.14 46.05 -53.00
C CYS A 20 51.32 44.54 -52.79
N GLY A 21 51.76 44.16 -51.58
CA GLY A 21 51.38 42.86 -51.06
C GLY A 21 49.85 42.84 -51.01
N LEU A 22 49.20 42.34 -52.06
CA LEU A 22 47.82 41.89 -52.00
C LEU A 22 47.74 41.04 -50.74
N LYS A 23 47.23 41.59 -49.64
CA LYS A 23 46.73 40.80 -48.53
C LYS A 23 45.77 39.84 -49.20
N ARG A 24 46.21 38.59 -49.39
CA ARG A 24 45.32 37.53 -49.83
C ARG A 24 44.11 37.65 -48.90
N PRO A 25 42.88 37.78 -49.41
CA PRO A 25 41.70 37.67 -48.57
C PRO A 25 41.93 36.46 -47.66
N GLY A 26 41.87 36.65 -46.34
CA GLY A 26 42.01 35.54 -45.41
C GLY A 26 41.08 34.43 -45.83
N ALA A 27 41.50 33.17 -45.69
CA ALA A 27 40.66 32.04 -46.06
C ALA A 27 39.27 32.24 -45.44
N THR A 28 38.25 32.35 -46.28
CA THR A 28 36.86 32.38 -45.82
C THR A 28 36.50 30.93 -45.54
N SER A 29 36.77 30.50 -44.31
CA SER A 29 36.25 29.23 -43.81
C SER A 29 34.73 29.23 -43.95
N PRO A 30 34.09 28.14 -44.38
CA PRO A 30 32.65 27.99 -44.27
C PRO A 30 32.27 28.24 -42.82
N THR A 31 31.14 28.92 -42.60
CA THR A 31 30.61 29.13 -41.26
C THR A 31 30.55 27.77 -40.56
N PRO A 32 31.10 27.61 -39.34
CA PRO A 32 31.12 26.33 -38.66
C PRO A 32 29.71 25.74 -38.65
N ASP A 33 29.53 24.65 -39.38
CA ASP A 33 28.28 23.90 -39.40
C ASP A 33 28.19 23.17 -38.06
N LYS A 34 27.13 23.42 -37.29
CA LYS A 34 26.96 22.90 -35.92
C LYS A 34 26.89 21.37 -35.86
N PHE A 35 26.77 20.71 -37.00
CA PHE A 35 26.70 19.26 -37.14
C PHE A 35 28.01 18.62 -37.60
N SER A 36 29.08 19.40 -37.73
CA SER A 36 30.34 19.01 -38.33
C SER A 36 31.44 18.84 -37.30
N PHE A 37 32.04 17.65 -37.24
CA PHE A 37 32.98 17.23 -36.20
C PHE A 37 34.27 16.70 -36.81
N GLU A 38 35.41 17.07 -36.21
CA GLU A 38 36.65 16.33 -36.44
C GLU A 38 36.55 14.93 -35.80
N LYS A 39 36.99 13.88 -36.49
CA LYS A 39 36.92 12.50 -35.96
C LYS A 39 37.81 12.26 -34.74
N ASN A 40 38.87 13.05 -34.58
CA ASN A 40 39.82 12.95 -33.46
C ASN A 40 39.17 13.26 -32.10
N ILE A 41 37.97 13.85 -32.06
CA ILE A 41 37.23 13.99 -30.81
C ILE A 41 36.83 12.60 -30.28
N PHE A 42 36.59 11.62 -31.16
CA PHE A 42 36.20 10.25 -30.77
C PHE A 42 37.40 9.31 -30.60
N THR A 43 38.58 9.66 -31.13
CA THR A 43 39.77 8.80 -31.13
C THR A 43 41.02 9.56 -30.73
N ASN A 44 41.80 9.00 -29.82
CA ASN A 44 43.12 9.49 -29.44
C ASN A 44 44.12 9.43 -30.61
N PRO A 45 45.25 10.16 -30.54
CA PRO A 45 46.29 10.14 -31.57
C PRO A 45 46.91 8.75 -31.83
N ASP A 46 46.87 7.86 -30.85
CA ASP A 46 47.35 6.47 -30.95
C ASP A 46 46.33 5.51 -31.60
N GLY A 47 45.15 6.02 -31.98
CA GLY A 47 44.06 5.26 -32.58
C GLY A 47 43.13 4.59 -31.57
N THR A 48 43.37 4.72 -30.26
CA THR A 48 42.45 4.24 -29.22
C THR A 48 41.19 5.11 -29.17
N LYS A 49 40.03 4.51 -28.88
CA LYS A 49 38.77 5.26 -28.75
C LYS A 49 38.76 6.02 -27.43
N LYS A 50 38.22 7.23 -27.43
CA LYS A 50 38.00 8.01 -26.21
C LYS A 50 36.75 7.52 -25.46
N SER A 51 36.78 7.64 -24.14
CA SER A 51 35.65 7.29 -23.28
C SER A 51 34.81 8.52 -22.95
N TYR A 52 33.50 8.34 -22.93
CA TYR A 52 32.51 9.38 -22.67
C TYR A 52 31.56 8.93 -21.57
N MET A 53 31.24 9.85 -20.67
CA MET A 53 30.05 9.75 -19.84
C MET A 53 28.87 10.28 -20.64
N ALA A 54 27.79 9.53 -20.69
CA ALA A 54 26.58 9.90 -21.39
C ALA A 54 25.39 9.98 -20.43
N GLY A 55 24.46 10.87 -20.74
CA GLY A 55 23.17 10.95 -20.05
C GLY A 55 22.20 11.84 -20.79
N TRP A 56 20.91 11.70 -20.47
CA TRP A 56 19.88 12.59 -20.96
C TRP A 56 18.79 12.80 -19.92
N ALA A 57 18.35 14.05 -19.78
CA ALA A 57 17.34 14.45 -18.82
C ALA A 57 16.33 15.38 -19.47
N SER A 58 15.11 15.39 -18.94
CA SER A 58 14.04 16.23 -19.48
C SER A 58 14.17 17.69 -19.02
N GLU A 59 14.21 18.61 -19.96
CA GLU A 59 14.14 20.06 -19.75
C GLU A 59 12.68 20.53 -19.65
N SER A 60 11.74 19.79 -20.24
CA SER A 60 10.30 20.02 -20.11
C SER A 60 9.53 18.74 -20.44
N SER A 61 8.34 18.61 -19.86
CA SER A 61 7.38 17.56 -20.16
C SER A 61 6.01 18.18 -20.45
N ASN A 62 5.35 17.68 -21.49
CA ASN A 62 4.08 18.18 -22.00
C ASN A 62 3.10 17.02 -22.22
N GLY A 63 1.81 17.33 -22.13
CA GLY A 63 0.74 16.35 -22.20
C GLY A 63 0.45 15.67 -20.86
N THR A 64 -0.73 15.05 -20.73
CA THR A 64 -1.21 14.52 -19.44
C THR A 64 -0.29 13.41 -18.89
N TYR A 65 0.13 12.49 -19.75
CA TYR A 65 1.04 11.40 -19.39
C TYR A 65 2.49 11.88 -19.28
N GLY A 66 2.92 12.83 -20.13
CA GLY A 66 4.24 13.42 -20.04
C GLY A 66 4.51 14.05 -18.68
N LYS A 67 3.58 14.89 -18.18
CA LYS A 67 3.72 15.52 -16.86
C LYS A 67 3.68 14.54 -15.70
N SER A 68 2.94 13.44 -15.84
CA SER A 68 2.80 12.43 -14.79
C SER A 68 3.96 11.43 -14.73
N TRP A 69 4.59 11.12 -15.87
CA TRP A 69 5.52 9.98 -15.99
C TRP A 69 6.95 10.37 -16.39
N ILE A 70 7.16 11.56 -16.95
CA ILE A 70 8.51 12.06 -17.27
C ILE A 70 8.99 12.89 -16.08
N LEU A 71 9.96 12.34 -15.35
CA LEU A 71 10.56 13.05 -14.24
C LEU A 71 11.49 14.18 -14.74
N HIS A 72 11.23 15.40 -14.27
CA HIS A 72 11.98 16.58 -14.68
C HIS A 72 13.42 16.55 -14.18
N ASN A 73 14.38 16.90 -15.04
CA ASN A 73 15.82 16.92 -14.76
C ASN A 73 16.41 15.61 -14.21
N TYR A 74 15.73 14.49 -14.38
CA TYR A 74 16.23 13.17 -14.02
C TYR A 74 17.04 12.57 -15.18
N ASN A 75 18.28 12.14 -14.91
CA ASN A 75 19.12 11.48 -15.88
C ASN A 75 18.63 10.05 -16.11
N MET A 76 17.97 9.84 -17.24
CA MET A 76 17.41 8.54 -17.61
C MET A 76 18.47 7.53 -18.06
N ALA A 77 19.70 7.98 -18.35
CA ALA A 77 20.82 7.12 -18.72
C ALA A 77 21.84 7.03 -17.58
N MET A 78 21.39 6.53 -16.44
CA MET A 78 22.28 6.34 -15.30
C MET A 78 23.46 5.42 -15.62
N HIS A 79 24.65 5.81 -15.16
CA HIS A 79 25.92 5.07 -15.35
C HIS A 79 26.24 4.63 -16.81
N CYS A 80 25.73 5.36 -17.81
CA CYS A 80 26.06 5.13 -19.21
C CYS A 80 27.48 5.64 -19.56
N ASN A 81 28.49 4.77 -19.55
CA ASN A 81 29.82 5.05 -20.11
C ASN A 81 29.93 4.47 -21.52
N LEU A 82 30.32 5.29 -22.50
CA LEU A 82 30.37 4.93 -23.90
C LEU A 82 31.78 5.11 -24.48
N VAL A 83 32.09 4.35 -25.53
CA VAL A 83 33.05 4.74 -26.55
C VAL A 83 32.32 4.87 -27.88
N PHE A 84 32.75 5.81 -28.71
CA PHE A 84 32.16 5.99 -30.03
C PHE A 84 32.93 5.22 -31.11
N ASP A 85 32.22 4.39 -31.86
CA ASP A 85 32.70 3.69 -33.05
C ASP A 85 32.19 4.38 -34.31
N VAL A 86 33.10 5.00 -35.07
CA VAL A 86 32.76 5.68 -36.32
C VAL A 86 32.64 4.63 -37.43
N ARG A 87 31.41 4.33 -37.86
CA ARG A 87 31.13 3.47 -39.02
C ARG A 87 30.81 4.33 -40.26
N GLU A 88 30.50 3.69 -41.38
CA GLU A 88 30.26 4.39 -42.65
C GLU A 88 28.96 5.21 -42.66
N GLN A 89 27.92 4.68 -42.03
CA GLN A 89 26.59 5.29 -42.02
C GLN A 89 26.17 5.81 -40.64
N TYR A 90 26.87 5.40 -39.58
CA TYR A 90 26.47 5.68 -38.21
C TYR A 90 27.69 5.92 -37.33
N LEU A 91 27.54 6.85 -36.39
CA LEU A 91 28.33 6.90 -35.18
C LEU A 91 27.63 6.02 -34.14
N VAL A 92 28.30 4.99 -33.66
CA VAL A 92 27.71 3.99 -32.75
C VAL A 92 28.30 4.17 -31.36
N GLY A 93 27.44 4.39 -30.36
CA GLY A 93 27.84 4.41 -28.95
C GLY A 93 27.87 2.99 -28.38
N LEU A 94 29.05 2.49 -28.06
CA LEU A 94 29.26 1.18 -27.44
C LEU A 94 29.40 1.34 -25.93
N GLN A 95 28.58 0.65 -25.14
CA GLN A 95 28.67 0.67 -23.67
C GLN A 95 29.92 -0.04 -23.20
N ILE A 96 30.69 0.60 -22.33
CA ILE A 96 31.86 0.00 -21.72
C ILE A 96 31.39 -1.13 -20.79
N ASP A 97 31.75 -2.37 -21.09
CA ASP A 97 31.45 -3.53 -20.24
C ASP A 97 32.61 -3.79 -19.26
N PRO A 98 32.42 -3.63 -17.93
CA PRO A 98 33.46 -3.88 -16.94
C PRO A 98 33.89 -5.35 -16.82
N SER A 99 33.09 -6.29 -17.34
CA SER A 99 33.43 -7.71 -17.42
C SER A 99 34.37 -8.01 -18.59
N TYR A 100 34.27 -7.21 -19.67
CA TYR A 100 35.06 -7.37 -20.89
C TYR A 100 35.73 -6.05 -21.34
N PRO A 101 36.50 -5.38 -20.46
CA PRO A 101 36.98 -4.01 -20.72
C PRO A 101 37.95 -3.90 -21.92
N ASN A 102 38.51 -5.03 -22.36
CA ASN A 102 39.45 -5.11 -23.48
C ASN A 102 38.84 -5.80 -24.73
N ASP A 103 37.59 -6.25 -24.67
CA ASP A 103 36.92 -6.96 -25.78
C ASP A 103 35.63 -6.23 -26.19
N GLN A 104 35.80 -5.20 -27.02
CA GLN A 104 34.71 -4.37 -27.54
C GLN A 104 33.70 -5.16 -28.38
N SER A 105 34.03 -6.37 -28.86
CA SER A 105 33.08 -7.18 -29.64
C SER A 105 31.91 -7.69 -28.80
N ARG A 106 32.06 -7.67 -27.47
CA ARG A 106 31.03 -8.04 -26.49
C ARG A 106 30.26 -6.85 -25.93
N TRP A 107 30.66 -5.63 -26.29
CA TRP A 107 30.02 -4.43 -25.79
C TRP A 107 28.71 -4.20 -26.52
N LYS A 108 27.69 -3.75 -25.78
CA LYS A 108 26.37 -3.49 -26.32
C LYS A 108 26.35 -2.16 -27.08
N GLU A 109 25.60 -2.12 -28.18
CA GLU A 109 25.30 -0.87 -28.89
C GLU A 109 24.15 -0.17 -28.19
N VAL A 110 24.41 0.95 -27.52
CA VAL A 110 23.40 1.70 -26.75
C VAL A 110 22.64 2.68 -27.64
N LEU A 111 23.37 3.37 -28.52
CA LEU A 111 22.79 4.37 -29.39
C LEU A 111 23.48 4.44 -30.74
N THR A 112 22.76 4.95 -31.73
CA THR A 112 23.29 5.22 -33.06
C THR A 112 22.89 6.62 -33.52
N ILE A 113 23.80 7.33 -34.16
CA ILE A 113 23.58 8.65 -34.76
C ILE A 113 23.97 8.57 -36.23
N PRO A 114 23.04 8.83 -37.18
CA PRO A 114 23.37 8.77 -38.60
C PRO A 114 24.47 9.76 -39.00
N ILE A 115 25.32 9.32 -39.93
CA ILE A 115 26.36 10.14 -40.54
C ILE A 115 25.86 10.56 -41.92
N LEU A 116 25.67 11.87 -42.11
CA LEU A 116 25.24 12.42 -43.40
C LEU A 116 26.38 12.36 -44.43
N LYS A 117 27.62 12.60 -44.00
CA LYS A 117 28.81 12.51 -44.84
C LYS A 117 30.13 12.45 -44.05
N HIS A 118 31.13 11.83 -44.66
CA HIS A 118 32.54 11.94 -44.28
C HIS A 118 33.27 12.83 -45.29
N TYR A 119 34.11 13.76 -44.83
CA TYR A 119 34.75 14.75 -45.71
C TYR A 119 36.09 15.29 -45.18
N TYR A 120 36.86 15.94 -46.06
CA TYR A 120 37.98 16.80 -45.68
C TYR A 120 37.57 18.26 -45.80
N LEU A 121 38.09 19.12 -44.92
CA LEU A 121 38.15 20.55 -45.17
C LEU A 121 39.41 20.84 -45.98
N GLU A 122 39.23 21.26 -47.23
CA GLU A 122 40.34 21.61 -48.11
C GLU A 122 40.01 22.87 -48.90
N LYS A 123 41.01 23.51 -49.49
CA LYS A 123 40.77 24.67 -50.35
C LYS A 123 40.03 24.26 -51.61
N GLY A 124 38.98 25.01 -51.94
CA GLY A 124 38.21 24.87 -53.17
C GLY A 124 39.09 25.09 -54.39
N LYS A 125 38.66 24.56 -55.52
CA LYS A 125 39.35 24.73 -56.80
C LYS A 125 38.45 25.42 -57.80
N ASP A 126 39.00 26.38 -58.53
CA ASP A 126 38.27 27.03 -59.61
C ASP A 126 38.17 26.15 -60.87
N ASN A 127 37.50 26.65 -61.92
CA ASN A 127 37.34 25.97 -63.21
C ASN A 127 38.66 25.67 -63.94
N TYR A 128 39.80 26.19 -63.45
CA TYR A 128 41.15 25.93 -63.96
C TYR A 128 41.98 25.08 -63.00
N ASN A 129 41.35 24.45 -62.00
CA ASN A 129 41.96 23.58 -61.00
C ASN A 129 42.99 24.28 -60.10
N ARG A 130 42.90 25.62 -59.93
CA ARG A 130 43.75 26.40 -59.03
C ARG A 130 43.13 26.49 -57.63
N GLU A 131 43.95 26.41 -56.59
CA GLU A 131 43.48 26.60 -55.21
C GLU A 131 42.89 28.00 -55.02
N THR A 132 41.67 28.03 -54.51
CA THR A 132 40.98 29.24 -54.07
C THR A 132 41.18 29.43 -52.56
N ASN A 133 40.84 30.61 -52.03
CA ASN A 133 40.84 30.86 -50.59
C ASN A 133 39.57 30.37 -49.88
N GLU A 134 38.61 29.83 -50.64
CA GLU A 134 37.39 29.22 -50.09
C GLU A 134 37.74 27.83 -49.57
N ILE A 135 37.29 27.47 -48.38
CA ILE A 135 37.41 26.09 -47.87
C ILE A 135 36.12 25.35 -48.24
N VAL A 136 36.26 24.21 -48.92
CA VAL A 136 35.15 23.36 -49.35
C VAL A 136 35.20 22.01 -48.65
N GLU A 137 34.03 21.41 -48.50
CA GLU A 137 33.88 20.06 -47.97
C GLU A 137 34.05 19.03 -49.10
N ASN A 138 35.18 18.31 -49.13
CA ASN A 138 35.43 17.30 -50.14
C ASN A 138 35.12 15.88 -49.62
N SER A 139 34.06 15.27 -50.13
CA SER A 139 33.65 13.88 -49.88
C SER A 139 34.00 12.90 -51.02
N SER A 140 34.67 13.33 -52.09
CA SER A 140 34.92 12.50 -53.27
C SER A 140 36.27 11.75 -53.24
N ARG A 141 37.25 12.22 -52.45
CA ARG A 141 38.57 11.59 -52.35
C ARG A 141 38.75 10.72 -51.11
N SER A 142 39.55 9.66 -51.25
CA SER A 142 39.87 8.67 -50.22
C SER A 142 38.67 7.84 -49.71
N TYR A 143 38.96 6.66 -49.17
CA TYR A 143 37.97 5.87 -48.43
C TYR A 143 37.50 6.64 -47.18
N TRP A 144 36.21 6.53 -46.82
CA TRP A 144 35.58 7.36 -45.79
C TRP A 144 36.31 7.35 -44.44
N LYS A 145 36.96 6.23 -44.08
CA LYS A 145 37.75 6.10 -42.84
C LYS A 145 38.88 7.13 -42.76
N ASN A 146 39.55 7.42 -43.88
CA ASN A 146 40.71 8.31 -43.92
C ASN A 146 40.35 9.80 -43.88
N ARG A 147 39.07 10.13 -44.06
CA ARG A 147 38.59 11.51 -44.04
C ARG A 147 38.55 12.04 -42.62
N THR A 148 38.99 13.28 -42.41
CA THR A 148 39.20 13.83 -41.06
C THR A 148 37.92 14.28 -40.37
N HIS A 149 36.87 14.60 -41.12
CA HIS A 149 35.62 15.14 -40.58
C HIS A 149 34.41 14.24 -40.85
N ILE A 150 33.40 14.37 -40.00
CA ILE A 150 32.06 13.77 -40.16
C ILE A 150 30.99 14.82 -39.91
N LYS A 151 29.88 14.69 -40.64
CA LYS A 151 28.67 15.45 -40.36
C LYS A 151 27.59 14.51 -39.79
N LEU A 152 27.11 14.79 -38.59
CA LEU A 152 26.14 13.96 -37.87
C LEU A 152 24.72 14.48 -38.03
N ASP A 153 23.74 13.59 -38.00
CA ASP A 153 22.32 13.92 -37.95
C ASP A 153 21.75 13.51 -36.58
N PHE A 154 21.70 14.46 -35.65
CA PHE A 154 21.13 14.22 -34.33
C PHE A 154 19.61 13.99 -34.36
N SER A 155 18.90 14.39 -35.43
CA SER A 155 17.46 14.12 -35.54
C SER A 155 17.16 12.64 -35.78
N GLY A 156 18.13 11.91 -36.32
CA GLY A 156 18.04 10.47 -36.56
C GLY A 156 18.61 9.61 -35.43
N ILE A 157 18.93 10.16 -34.25
CA ILE A 157 19.45 9.37 -33.13
C ILE A 157 18.44 8.29 -32.70
N LYS A 158 18.95 7.08 -32.45
CA LYS A 158 18.17 5.96 -31.91
C LYS A 158 18.82 5.42 -30.65
N ILE A 159 18.01 5.27 -29.60
CA ILE A 159 18.38 4.57 -28.36
C ILE A 159 17.91 3.11 -28.50
N LEU A 160 18.85 2.18 -28.43
CA LEU A 160 18.64 0.77 -28.77
C LEU A 160 18.33 -0.08 -27.52
N GLU A 161 18.96 0.22 -26.38
CA GLU A 161 18.78 -0.54 -25.14
C GLU A 161 17.55 -0.06 -24.35
N GLU A 162 16.73 -1.01 -23.87
CA GLU A 162 15.47 -0.73 -23.17
C GLU A 162 15.69 0.04 -21.86
N GLU A 163 16.78 -0.25 -21.13
CA GLU A 163 17.14 0.39 -19.85
C GLU A 163 17.41 1.90 -19.97
N PHE A 164 17.64 2.37 -21.19
CA PHE A 164 18.01 3.74 -21.55
C PHE A 164 16.90 4.48 -22.31
N LYS A 165 15.78 3.80 -22.62
CA LYS A 165 14.70 4.43 -23.38
C LYS A 165 14.01 5.54 -22.59
N ILE A 166 13.65 6.59 -23.32
CA ILE A 166 12.95 7.76 -22.78
C ILE A 166 11.47 7.45 -22.51
N PHE A 167 10.86 6.56 -23.29
CA PHE A 167 9.49 6.11 -23.09
C PHE A 167 9.41 4.58 -23.00
N TRP A 168 8.44 4.09 -22.23
CA TRP A 168 8.18 2.67 -22.03
C TRP A 168 7.65 2.00 -23.31
N GLY A 169 8.26 0.89 -23.72
CA GLY A 169 7.80 0.04 -24.82
C GLY A 169 8.58 0.24 -26.14
N HIS A 170 8.74 -0.85 -26.90
CA HIS A 170 9.48 -0.91 -28.16
C HIS A 170 9.04 0.17 -29.18
N ASP A 171 10.02 0.85 -29.79
CA ASP A 171 9.91 1.85 -30.87
C ASP A 171 8.93 3.02 -30.66
N SER A 172 8.85 3.50 -29.42
CA SER A 172 7.92 4.55 -29.01
C SER A 172 8.45 5.98 -29.13
N THR A 173 9.67 6.22 -29.62
CA THR A 173 10.30 7.55 -29.57
C THR A 173 10.37 8.20 -30.96
N ILE A 174 9.71 9.35 -31.14
CA ILE A 174 9.79 10.17 -32.36
C ILE A 174 10.47 11.49 -32.03
N ILE A 175 11.60 11.76 -32.69
CA ILE A 175 12.30 13.04 -32.57
C ILE A 175 11.70 14.01 -33.59
N THR A 176 11.17 15.11 -33.11
CA THR A 176 10.48 16.12 -33.93
C THR A 176 11.36 17.34 -34.22
N GLY A 177 12.44 17.52 -33.46
CA GLY A 177 13.42 18.57 -33.69
C GLY A 177 14.64 18.45 -32.78
N VAL A 178 15.74 19.07 -33.19
CA VAL A 178 16.98 19.22 -32.41
C VAL A 178 17.37 20.70 -32.39
N GLU A 179 17.80 21.17 -31.22
CA GLU A 179 18.26 22.54 -31.00
C GLU A 179 19.41 22.58 -29.99
N ASP A 180 19.96 23.78 -29.75
CA ASP A 180 20.91 24.05 -28.67
C ASP A 180 22.19 23.19 -28.71
N GLU A 181 22.71 22.90 -29.90
CA GLU A 181 23.92 22.10 -30.07
C GLU A 181 25.16 22.83 -29.52
N GLU A 182 25.95 22.12 -28.72
CA GLU A 182 27.16 22.61 -28.07
C GLU A 182 28.29 21.60 -28.26
N VAL A 183 29.46 22.09 -28.67
CA VAL A 183 30.71 21.34 -28.67
C VAL A 183 31.77 22.23 -28.06
N THR A 184 32.26 21.85 -26.89
CA THR A 184 33.28 22.63 -26.17
C THR A 184 34.42 21.74 -25.73
N GLU A 185 35.61 22.33 -25.61
CA GLU A 185 36.75 21.69 -24.97
C GLU A 185 37.05 22.47 -23.68
N GLU A 186 36.89 21.82 -22.54
CA GLU A 186 37.12 22.43 -21.22
C GLU A 186 38.07 21.52 -20.43
N ASN A 187 39.17 22.08 -19.91
CA ASN A 187 40.20 21.32 -19.18
C ASN A 187 40.73 20.09 -19.94
N GLY A 188 40.82 20.18 -21.27
CA GLY A 188 41.28 19.09 -22.14
C GLY A 188 40.33 17.90 -22.23
N LYS A 189 39.04 18.11 -21.92
CA LYS A 189 37.94 17.16 -22.12
C LYS A 189 36.97 17.72 -23.15
N THR A 190 36.59 16.90 -24.11
CA THR A 190 35.53 17.23 -25.08
C THR A 190 34.15 17.08 -24.41
N PHE A 191 33.30 18.08 -24.58
CA PHE A 191 31.88 18.03 -24.21
C PHE A 191 31.02 18.22 -25.45
N ILE A 192 30.05 17.33 -25.65
CA ILE A 192 29.07 17.39 -26.74
C ILE A 192 27.69 17.36 -26.10
N ALA A 193 26.82 18.30 -26.47
CA ALA A 193 25.46 18.31 -25.98
C ALA A 193 24.48 18.91 -26.98
N PHE A 194 23.22 18.50 -26.91
CA PHE A 194 22.12 19.03 -27.73
C PHE A 194 20.78 18.76 -27.05
N THR A 195 19.74 19.48 -27.44
CA THR A 195 18.39 19.30 -26.92
C THR A 195 17.49 18.74 -28.01
N ALA A 196 16.83 17.61 -27.76
CA ALA A 196 15.90 17.00 -28.70
C ALA A 196 14.45 17.17 -28.21
N SER A 197 13.55 17.54 -29.12
CA SER A 197 12.11 17.48 -28.89
C SER A 197 11.62 16.08 -29.25
N ILE A 198 10.99 15.41 -28.30
CA ILE A 198 10.69 13.98 -28.36
C ILE A 198 9.23 13.73 -28.01
N THR A 199 8.55 12.93 -28.83
CA THR A 199 7.13 12.59 -28.70
C THR A 199 6.93 11.08 -28.74
N SER A 200 6.02 10.57 -27.91
CA SER A 200 5.68 9.15 -27.91
C SER A 200 4.94 8.78 -29.19
N SER A 201 5.35 7.73 -29.91
CA SER A 201 4.60 7.22 -31.05
C SER A 201 3.25 6.59 -30.63
N PHE A 202 3.14 6.15 -29.37
CA PHE A 202 1.94 5.53 -28.82
C PHE A 202 0.96 6.56 -28.24
N PHE A 203 1.45 7.47 -27.38
CA PHE A 203 0.62 8.48 -26.71
C PHE A 203 0.53 9.81 -27.49
N GLY A 204 1.34 10.01 -28.52
CA GLY A 204 1.36 11.25 -29.30
C GLY A 204 1.61 12.47 -28.40
N SER A 205 0.84 13.53 -28.62
CA SER A 205 0.95 14.79 -27.88
C SER A 205 0.69 14.68 -26.37
N GLU A 206 0.06 13.60 -25.90
CA GLU A 206 -0.17 13.38 -24.46
C GLU A 206 1.09 12.93 -23.71
N MET A 207 2.15 12.52 -24.41
CA MET A 207 3.45 12.19 -23.83
C MET A 207 4.57 12.70 -24.74
N GLN A 208 5.02 13.92 -24.48
CA GLN A 208 6.14 14.53 -25.20
C GLN A 208 6.96 15.42 -24.27
N GLY A 209 8.19 15.75 -24.66
CA GLY A 209 9.08 16.58 -23.86
C GLY A 209 10.30 17.03 -24.63
N LYS A 210 11.07 17.93 -24.03
CA LYS A 210 12.42 18.28 -24.50
C LYS A 210 13.45 17.60 -23.62
N PHE A 211 14.45 16.96 -24.22
CA PHE A 211 15.48 16.21 -23.50
C PHE A 211 16.86 16.72 -23.88
N ARG A 212 17.66 17.08 -22.88
CA ARG A 212 19.05 17.48 -23.05
C ARG A 212 19.93 16.24 -23.03
N PHE A 213 20.66 15.99 -24.11
CA PHE A 213 21.68 14.95 -24.20
C PHE A 213 23.04 15.53 -23.90
N ASN A 214 23.81 14.86 -23.06
CA ASN A 214 25.17 15.25 -22.68
C ASN A 214 26.14 14.09 -22.89
N PHE A 215 27.29 14.37 -23.50
CA PHE A 215 28.42 13.46 -23.64
C PHE A 215 29.70 14.17 -23.17
N LEU A 216 30.27 13.74 -22.06
CA LEU A 216 31.49 14.33 -21.50
C LEU A 216 32.65 13.33 -21.56
N GLU A 217 33.72 13.70 -22.25
CA GLU A 217 34.96 12.93 -22.29
C GLU A 217 35.53 12.75 -20.88
N TYR A 218 35.95 11.54 -20.55
CA TYR A 218 36.68 11.26 -19.32
C TYR A 218 37.85 10.31 -19.58
N LYS A 219 38.85 10.37 -18.70
CA LYS A 219 40.02 9.49 -18.74
C LYS A 219 39.94 8.52 -17.59
N HIS A 220 40.07 7.23 -17.90
CA HIS A 220 40.09 6.18 -16.89
C HIS A 220 41.33 6.33 -15.98
N ASP A 221 41.11 6.35 -14.68
CA ASP A 221 42.14 6.49 -13.67
C ASP A 221 42.57 5.11 -13.15
N HIS A 222 43.71 4.63 -13.65
CA HIS A 222 44.27 3.34 -13.25
C HIS A 222 44.82 3.32 -11.81
N GLN A 223 45.05 4.49 -11.20
CA GLN A 223 45.59 4.61 -9.84
C GLN A 223 44.49 4.66 -8.78
N PHE A 224 43.24 4.94 -9.19
CA PHE A 224 42.11 4.97 -8.28
C PHE A 224 41.87 3.61 -7.63
N LYS A 225 41.98 3.58 -6.29
CA LYS A 225 41.84 2.34 -5.52
C LYS A 225 40.37 1.92 -5.41
N LYS A 226 40.07 0.75 -5.97
CA LYS A 226 38.74 0.10 -5.85
C LYS A 226 38.50 -0.38 -4.43
N ILE A 227 37.29 -0.14 -3.93
CA ILE A 227 36.81 -0.65 -2.64
C ILE A 227 35.87 -1.82 -2.92
N LYS A 228 36.26 -3.04 -2.55
CA LYS A 228 35.44 -4.23 -2.81
C LYS A 228 34.24 -4.28 -1.88
N TYR A 229 33.10 -4.69 -2.40
CA TYR A 229 31.86 -4.87 -1.66
C TYR A 229 31.45 -6.35 -1.62
N ASP A 230 30.92 -6.78 -0.47
CA ASP A 230 30.30 -8.09 -0.26
C ASP A 230 28.84 -7.84 0.10
N GLU A 231 27.90 -8.46 -0.60
CA GLU A 231 26.46 -8.25 -0.39
C GLU A 231 26.00 -8.60 1.03
N ASN A 232 26.73 -9.47 1.74
CA ASN A 232 26.44 -9.78 3.15
C ASN A 232 26.64 -8.58 4.08
N ASN A 233 27.33 -7.52 3.61
CA ASN A 233 27.49 -6.28 4.35
C ASN A 233 26.21 -5.45 4.40
N ALA A 234 25.23 -5.70 3.52
CA ALA A 234 23.96 -4.95 3.42
C ALA A 234 23.20 -4.85 4.76
N LYS A 235 23.37 -5.84 5.64
CA LYS A 235 22.79 -5.88 7.00
C LYS A 235 23.47 -4.95 8.01
N LYS A 236 24.57 -4.30 7.61
CA LYS A 236 25.40 -3.43 8.47
C LYS A 236 25.55 -2.04 7.85
N ILE A 237 25.77 -1.98 6.54
CA ILE A 237 25.95 -0.76 5.75
C ILE A 237 25.28 -0.94 4.39
N ASN A 238 24.79 0.15 3.81
CA ASN A 238 24.16 0.13 2.49
C ASN A 238 24.82 1.20 1.61
N PRO A 239 25.88 0.88 0.84
CA PRO A 239 26.37 1.78 -0.20
C PRO A 239 25.46 1.73 -1.43
N ILE A 240 25.08 2.89 -1.98
CA ILE A 240 24.08 2.97 -3.07
C ILE A 240 24.65 2.63 -4.44
N PHE A 241 25.87 3.09 -4.74
CA PHE A 241 26.48 2.91 -6.05
C PHE A 241 27.43 1.73 -6.02
N ILE A 242 26.91 0.55 -6.35
CA ILE A 242 27.68 -0.68 -6.45
C ILE A 242 27.93 -0.99 -7.92
N MET A 243 29.21 -1.09 -8.28
CA MET A 243 29.68 -1.45 -9.61
C MET A 243 30.21 -2.88 -9.59
N GLY A 244 30.16 -3.60 -10.71
CA GLY A 244 30.57 -4.99 -10.71
C GLY A 244 30.98 -5.55 -12.05
N LYS A 245 31.70 -6.68 -12.01
CA LYS A 245 31.98 -7.51 -13.18
C LYS A 245 31.55 -8.95 -12.93
N LYS A 246 31.03 -9.61 -13.96
CA LYS A 246 30.71 -11.04 -13.93
C LYS A 246 31.99 -11.85 -14.21
N VAL A 247 32.31 -12.79 -13.33
CA VAL A 247 33.43 -13.73 -13.48
C VAL A 247 32.84 -15.13 -13.62
N ASP A 248 32.71 -15.60 -14.86
CA ASP A 248 32.27 -16.97 -15.21
C ASP A 248 30.91 -17.40 -14.61
N GLY A 249 29.83 -16.74 -15.04
CA GLY A 249 28.48 -17.30 -15.04
C GLY A 249 27.66 -17.18 -13.76
N LEU A 250 28.26 -17.00 -12.58
CA LEU A 250 27.50 -16.81 -11.32
C LEU A 250 28.16 -15.86 -10.31
N ASN A 251 29.48 -15.76 -10.26
CA ASN A 251 30.17 -14.93 -9.27
C ASN A 251 30.35 -13.50 -9.77
N GLN A 252 29.95 -12.52 -8.95
CA GLN A 252 30.17 -11.10 -9.23
C GLN A 252 31.29 -10.57 -8.32
N ILE A 253 32.18 -9.77 -8.89
CA ILE A 253 33.11 -8.96 -8.09
C ILE A 253 32.53 -7.56 -8.03
N LEU A 254 32.05 -7.19 -6.85
CA LEU A 254 31.42 -5.90 -6.61
C LEU A 254 32.41 -4.90 -5.99
N HIS A 255 32.23 -3.63 -6.30
CA HIS A 255 32.99 -2.53 -5.75
C HIS A 255 32.10 -1.30 -5.54
N VAL A 256 32.41 -0.49 -4.53
CA VAL A 256 31.67 0.74 -4.25
C VAL A 256 32.22 1.88 -5.10
N ALA A 257 31.32 2.68 -5.67
CA ALA A 257 31.67 3.94 -6.31
C ALA A 257 31.74 5.09 -5.30
N ARG A 258 32.75 5.95 -5.43
CA ARG A 258 33.00 7.07 -4.50
C ARG A 258 33.70 8.24 -5.18
N TRP A 259 33.60 9.42 -4.56
CA TRP A 259 34.40 10.57 -4.95
C TRP A 259 35.88 10.38 -4.61
N ASP A 260 36.74 11.00 -5.39
CA ASP A 260 38.19 10.98 -5.17
C ASP A 260 38.62 12.14 -4.26
N LEU A 261 38.50 11.92 -2.95
CA LEU A 261 38.80 12.92 -1.91
C LEU A 261 40.21 12.79 -1.31
N GLU A 262 41.03 11.88 -1.84
CA GLU A 262 42.40 11.64 -1.34
C GLU A 262 43.46 12.34 -2.19
N ASN A 263 43.08 12.88 -3.35
CA ASN A 263 43.96 13.52 -4.33
C ASN A 263 43.91 15.06 -4.27
N ASN A 264 44.90 15.72 -4.89
CA ASN A 264 45.12 17.18 -4.82
C ASN A 264 44.07 18.06 -5.54
N ASN A 265 42.98 17.51 -6.07
CA ASN A 265 41.98 18.27 -6.85
C ASN A 265 40.79 18.76 -5.98
N LEU A 266 41.04 19.05 -4.71
CA LEU A 266 40.07 19.59 -3.77
C LEU A 266 40.12 21.13 -3.70
N PRO A 267 39.02 21.81 -3.36
CA PRO A 267 37.67 21.27 -3.17
C PRO A 267 36.99 20.91 -4.52
N ILE A 268 36.10 19.92 -4.48
CA ILE A 268 35.16 19.66 -5.58
C ILE A 268 34.09 20.76 -5.56
N LYS A 269 33.91 21.44 -6.69
CA LYS A 269 32.90 22.51 -6.81
C LYS A 269 31.50 21.94 -7.01
N LEU A 270 30.56 22.37 -6.17
CA LEU A 270 29.12 22.11 -6.28
C LEU A 270 28.42 23.42 -6.69
N TYR A 271 27.55 23.34 -7.69
CA TYR A 271 26.83 24.51 -8.20
C TYR A 271 25.38 24.49 -7.73
N ALA A 272 24.99 25.42 -6.87
CA ALA A 272 23.61 25.60 -6.44
C ALA A 272 22.86 26.51 -7.42
N ARG A 273 21.72 26.03 -7.93
CA ARG A 273 20.91 26.71 -8.95
C ARG A 273 19.46 26.89 -8.51
N ASN A 274 18.87 28.02 -8.88
CA ASN A 274 17.45 28.36 -8.70
C ASN A 274 16.92 28.37 -7.26
N PHE A 275 17.79 28.29 -6.25
CA PHE A 275 17.38 28.38 -4.87
C PHE A 275 16.83 29.78 -4.56
N PRO A 276 15.63 29.87 -3.96
CA PRO A 276 15.13 31.10 -3.34
C PRO A 276 16.14 31.65 -2.34
N ASP A 277 16.23 32.98 -2.23
CA ASP A 277 17.22 33.63 -1.37
C ASP A 277 17.10 33.20 0.10
N GLU A 278 15.87 32.98 0.60
CA GLU A 278 15.63 32.50 1.97
C GLU A 278 16.17 31.09 2.27
N TYR A 279 16.41 30.27 1.23
CA TYR A 279 16.85 28.88 1.36
C TYR A 279 18.33 28.65 1.02
N LYS A 280 19.03 29.67 0.49
CA LYS A 280 20.46 29.55 0.17
C LYS A 280 21.30 29.16 1.38
N SER A 281 21.02 29.76 2.55
CA SER A 281 21.75 29.45 3.79
C SER A 281 21.59 27.98 4.22
N ILE A 282 20.45 27.35 3.88
CA ILE A 282 20.21 25.94 4.22
C ILE A 282 21.20 25.05 3.46
N VAL A 283 21.39 25.31 2.17
CA VAL A 283 22.34 24.54 1.34
C VAL A 283 23.78 24.75 1.82
N GLU A 284 24.14 25.97 2.19
CA GLU A 284 25.45 26.29 2.78
C GLU A 284 25.71 25.48 4.06
N ASP A 285 24.73 25.46 4.98
CA ASP A 285 24.79 24.67 6.21
C ASP A 285 24.94 23.18 5.91
N VAL A 286 24.16 22.64 4.96
CA VAL A 286 24.25 21.21 4.61
C VAL A 286 25.63 20.83 4.06
N VAL A 287 26.19 21.64 3.14
CA VAL A 287 27.54 21.40 2.60
C VAL A 287 28.59 21.43 3.71
N LYS A 288 28.45 22.37 4.65
CA LYS A 288 29.31 22.45 5.84
C LYS A 288 29.23 21.20 6.72
N GLU A 289 28.03 20.71 7.04
CA GLU A 289 27.87 19.50 7.87
C GLU A 289 28.49 18.26 7.23
N TRP A 290 28.41 18.13 5.91
CA TRP A 290 29.10 17.05 5.19
C TRP A 290 30.62 17.22 5.19
N ASN A 291 31.14 18.43 4.98
CA ASN A 291 32.59 18.70 5.08
C ASN A 291 33.16 18.40 6.48
N VAL A 292 32.42 18.75 7.54
CA VAL A 292 32.77 18.37 8.92
C VAL A 292 32.82 16.85 9.07
N THR A 293 31.80 16.16 8.56
CA THR A 293 31.73 14.68 8.59
C THR A 293 32.90 14.03 7.85
N PHE A 294 33.23 14.50 6.64
CA PHE A 294 34.40 14.03 5.89
C PHE A 294 35.72 14.34 6.59
N THR A 295 35.83 15.50 7.23
CA THR A 295 37.02 15.82 8.04
C THR A 295 37.18 14.79 9.16
N LYS A 296 36.10 14.40 9.84
CA LYS A 296 36.14 13.33 10.85
C LYS A 296 36.59 11.97 10.27
N VAL A 297 36.21 11.66 9.03
CA VAL A 297 36.60 10.41 8.32
C VAL A 297 38.10 10.39 7.96
N PHE A 298 38.64 11.51 7.50
CA PHE A 298 40.01 11.58 7.00
C PHE A 298 41.03 12.02 8.07
N MET A 299 40.60 12.80 9.05
CA MET A 299 41.43 13.43 10.10
C MET A 299 40.75 13.31 11.49
N PRO A 300 40.50 12.09 11.98
CA PRO A 300 39.77 11.86 13.24
C PRO A 300 40.45 12.45 14.49
N GLU A 301 41.73 12.81 14.41
CA GLU A 301 42.53 13.40 15.49
C GLU A 301 42.28 14.89 15.78
N ILE A 302 41.54 15.59 14.92
CA ILE A 302 41.23 17.02 15.11
C ILE A 302 40.22 17.17 16.26
N LYS A 303 40.57 17.95 17.29
CA LYS A 303 39.72 18.15 18.49
C LYS A 303 38.57 19.14 18.27
N ASP A 304 38.79 20.21 17.50
CA ASP A 304 37.81 21.27 17.22
C ASP A 304 37.41 21.26 15.73
N ILE A 305 36.78 20.17 15.29
CA ILE A 305 36.51 19.91 13.85
C ILE A 305 35.65 21.02 13.23
N TYR A 306 34.69 21.58 13.96
CA TYR A 306 33.80 22.63 13.44
C TYR A 306 34.50 23.97 13.15
N GLN A 307 35.65 24.24 13.78
CA GLN A 307 36.43 25.45 13.50
C GLN A 307 37.56 25.20 12.50
N ASN A 308 37.97 23.94 12.32
CA ASN A 308 39.15 23.55 11.55
C ASN A 308 38.84 22.43 10.53
N TYR A 309 37.64 22.42 9.94
CA TYR A 309 37.27 21.43 8.94
C TYR A 309 37.96 21.68 7.60
N THR A 310 38.21 20.61 6.87
CA THR A 310 38.69 20.69 5.49
C THR A 310 37.49 20.84 4.56
N GLU A 311 37.55 21.83 3.67
CA GLU A 311 36.57 22.01 2.61
C GLU A 311 36.84 20.98 1.49
N TYR A 312 36.13 19.85 1.52
CA TYR A 312 36.17 18.85 0.46
C TYR A 312 35.26 19.23 -0.71
N PHE A 313 34.15 19.89 -0.39
CA PHE A 313 33.17 20.42 -1.34
C PHE A 313 32.99 21.92 -1.13
N ALA A 314 33.11 22.69 -2.20
CA ALA A 314 32.91 24.14 -2.20
C ALA A 314 31.63 24.49 -2.95
N LEU A 315 30.78 25.31 -2.35
CA LEU A 315 29.49 25.69 -2.91
C LEU A 315 29.58 27.01 -3.69
N GLU A 316 29.03 27.04 -4.90
CA GLU A 316 28.89 28.25 -5.71
C GLU A 316 27.44 28.43 -6.17
N PHE A 317 26.84 29.59 -5.88
CA PHE A 317 25.51 29.94 -6.39
C PHE A 317 25.63 30.58 -7.77
N ILE A 318 25.37 29.80 -8.83
CA ILE A 318 25.46 30.27 -10.22
C ILE A 318 24.25 29.77 -10.99
N ASP A 319 23.56 30.69 -11.65
CA ASP A 319 22.50 30.33 -12.60
C ASP A 319 23.12 29.91 -13.94
N ARG A 320 23.00 28.62 -14.25
CA ARG A 320 23.49 28.01 -15.49
C ARG A 320 22.33 27.84 -16.47
N LYS A 321 22.64 27.82 -17.77
CA LYS A 321 21.63 27.70 -18.84
C LYS A 321 20.78 26.43 -18.69
N TYR A 322 21.40 25.30 -18.32
CA TYR A 322 20.74 24.00 -18.18
C TYR A 322 20.89 23.45 -16.77
N ALA A 323 19.85 22.75 -16.29
CA ALA A 323 19.89 22.04 -15.02
C ALA A 323 20.74 20.77 -15.11
N PHE A 324 20.67 20.07 -16.25
CA PHE A 324 21.44 18.85 -16.50
C PHE A 324 22.66 19.15 -17.38
N ASP A 325 23.84 19.18 -16.75
CA ASP A 325 25.14 19.38 -17.41
C ASP A 325 26.21 18.50 -16.74
N LEU A 326 26.75 17.52 -17.47
CA LEU A 326 27.72 16.57 -16.92
C LEU A 326 29.06 17.22 -16.51
N ARG A 327 29.34 18.46 -16.92
CA ARG A 327 30.56 19.19 -16.52
C ARG A 327 30.52 19.66 -15.07
N TYR A 328 29.32 19.89 -14.55
CA TYR A 328 29.11 20.62 -13.30
C TYR A 328 28.25 19.78 -12.36
N PRO A 329 28.79 19.36 -11.20
CA PRO A 329 27.96 18.77 -10.15
C PRO A 329 26.99 19.83 -9.60
N THR A 330 25.70 19.53 -9.54
CA THR A 330 24.66 20.55 -9.30
C THR A 330 23.72 20.20 -8.15
N ILE A 331 23.32 21.20 -7.37
CA ILE A 331 22.17 21.13 -6.48
C ILE A 331 21.14 22.09 -7.07
N ASN A 332 20.00 21.59 -7.54
CA ASN A 332 19.04 22.36 -8.31
C ASN A 332 17.69 22.39 -7.60
N TRP A 333 17.14 23.60 -7.45
CA TRP A 333 15.79 23.81 -6.96
C TRP A 333 14.80 23.92 -8.13
N VAL A 334 13.75 23.11 -8.10
CA VAL A 334 12.65 23.16 -9.06
C VAL A 334 11.50 23.94 -8.43
N SER A 335 11.32 25.19 -8.88
CA SER A 335 10.27 26.10 -8.40
C SER A 335 8.93 25.92 -9.13
N ASP A 336 8.91 25.20 -10.25
CA ASP A 336 7.68 25.01 -11.03
C ASP A 336 6.71 24.10 -10.28
N ARG A 337 5.54 24.65 -9.94
CA ARG A 337 4.52 23.96 -9.15
C ARG A 337 3.98 22.71 -9.85
N GLU A 338 3.75 22.79 -11.16
CA GLU A 338 3.15 21.68 -11.90
C GLU A 338 4.13 20.50 -12.03
N ILE A 339 5.41 20.81 -12.20
CA ILE A 339 6.47 19.80 -12.17
C ILE A 339 6.62 19.20 -10.77
N SER A 340 6.65 20.04 -9.73
CA SER A 340 6.82 19.60 -8.35
C SER A 340 5.64 18.80 -7.80
N GLU A 341 4.42 19.01 -8.30
CA GLU A 341 3.23 18.24 -7.87
C GLU A 341 3.31 16.75 -8.26
N HIS A 342 4.00 16.46 -9.37
CA HIS A 342 4.12 15.10 -9.90
C HIS A 342 5.48 14.44 -9.60
N GLY A 343 6.44 15.20 -9.08
CA GLY A 343 7.76 14.70 -8.68
C GLY A 343 7.82 14.12 -7.26
N PRO A 344 8.92 13.43 -6.91
CA PRO A 344 9.29 13.19 -5.51
C PRO A 344 9.66 14.52 -4.84
N LEU A 345 9.88 14.55 -3.53
CA LEU A 345 10.38 15.77 -2.87
C LEU A 345 11.83 16.10 -3.26
N GLY A 346 12.66 15.08 -3.45
CA GLY A 346 14.03 15.20 -3.90
C GLY A 346 14.47 13.99 -4.71
N ILE A 347 15.59 14.13 -5.43
CA ILE A 347 16.28 13.00 -6.04
C ILE A 347 17.76 13.31 -6.24
N ALA A 348 18.61 12.37 -5.89
CA ALA A 348 20.04 12.40 -6.14
C ALA A 348 20.45 11.43 -7.25
N MET A 349 21.45 11.83 -8.02
CA MET A 349 21.99 11.07 -9.14
C MET A 349 23.50 11.17 -9.15
N THR A 350 24.19 10.10 -9.55
CA THR A 350 25.63 10.17 -9.82
C THR A 350 26.01 9.44 -11.10
N HIS A 351 27.18 9.80 -11.62
CA HIS A 351 27.82 9.11 -12.73
C HIS A 351 29.26 8.82 -12.37
N ALA A 352 29.63 7.56 -12.50
CA ALA A 352 30.94 7.05 -12.11
C ALA A 352 31.54 6.26 -13.27
N ASP A 353 32.86 6.19 -13.29
CA ASP A 353 33.58 5.31 -14.20
C ASP A 353 33.31 3.84 -13.84
N VAL A 354 32.50 3.14 -14.64
CA VAL A 354 32.11 1.74 -14.42
C VAL A 354 33.29 0.77 -14.27
N LEU A 355 34.50 1.15 -14.72
CA LEU A 355 35.67 0.29 -14.61
C LEU A 355 36.32 0.32 -13.22
N ASN A 356 36.21 1.40 -12.45
CA ASN A 356 36.87 1.53 -11.15
C ASN A 356 36.01 2.13 -10.02
N GLY A 357 34.82 2.66 -10.33
CA GLY A 357 33.91 3.29 -9.38
C GLY A 357 34.26 4.75 -9.03
N LYS A 358 35.17 5.42 -9.74
CA LYS A 358 35.45 6.84 -9.47
C LYS A 358 34.27 7.69 -9.92
N ILE A 359 33.58 8.34 -8.99
CA ILE A 359 32.51 9.29 -9.30
C ILE A 359 33.12 10.50 -10.01
N GLN A 360 32.51 10.89 -11.12
CA GLN A 360 32.95 11.99 -11.97
C GLN A 360 31.92 13.14 -11.99
N TRP A 361 30.64 12.83 -11.73
CA TRP A 361 29.55 13.79 -11.71
C TRP A 361 28.49 13.36 -10.70
N GLY A 362 27.79 14.32 -10.10
CA GLY A 362 26.64 14.08 -9.25
C GLY A 362 25.69 15.27 -9.26
N ALA A 363 24.41 15.02 -9.05
CA ALA A 363 23.41 16.08 -8.93
C ALA A 363 22.32 15.73 -7.92
N VAL A 364 21.74 16.77 -7.34
CA VAL A 364 20.56 16.72 -6.46
C VAL A 364 19.51 17.65 -7.04
N ASN A 365 18.28 17.17 -7.22
CA ASN A 365 17.13 17.99 -7.58
C ASN A 365 16.16 18.03 -6.40
N ILE A 366 15.74 19.22 -5.98
CA ILE A 366 14.73 19.44 -4.93
C ILE A 366 13.48 20.03 -5.57
N PHE A 367 12.34 19.35 -5.43
CA PHE A 367 11.06 19.76 -6.03
C PHE A 367 10.26 20.65 -5.07
N GLY A 368 10.80 21.83 -4.79
CA GLY A 368 10.26 22.71 -3.75
C GLY A 368 9.06 23.57 -4.14
N GLY A 369 8.69 23.67 -5.44
CA GLY A 369 7.65 24.57 -5.94
C GLY A 369 6.23 24.38 -5.37
N THR A 370 5.99 23.27 -4.68
CA THR A 370 4.68 22.94 -4.07
C THR A 370 4.70 22.90 -2.54
N ILE A 371 5.87 22.81 -1.90
CA ILE A 371 5.99 22.49 -0.47
C ILE A 371 5.28 23.55 0.38
N GLU A 372 5.63 24.83 0.21
CA GLU A 372 5.01 25.96 0.91
C GLU A 372 3.52 26.07 0.60
N GLY A 373 3.16 26.10 -0.69
CA GLY A 373 1.79 26.36 -1.10
C GLY A 373 0.77 25.31 -0.63
N TYR A 374 1.20 24.06 -0.43
CA TYR A 374 0.32 23.05 0.18
C TYR A 374 0.29 23.13 1.70
N LEU A 375 1.43 23.38 2.36
CA LEU A 375 1.45 23.57 3.81
C LEU A 375 0.56 24.77 4.19
N ASP A 376 0.68 25.89 3.48
CA ASP A 376 -0.15 27.08 3.65
C ASP A 376 -1.65 26.83 3.36
N HIS A 377 -1.97 25.91 2.44
CA HIS A 377 -3.36 25.60 2.08
C HIS A 377 -4.07 24.77 3.16
N TYR A 378 -3.37 23.78 3.72
CA TYR A 378 -3.98 22.86 4.68
C TYR A 378 -3.76 23.26 6.14
N TYR A 379 -2.87 24.22 6.39
CA TYR A 379 -2.71 24.83 7.70
C TYR A 379 -3.66 26.03 7.79
N PRO A 380 -4.59 26.08 8.76
CA PRO A 380 -5.54 27.18 8.85
C PRO A 380 -4.77 28.44 9.29
N LEU A 381 -4.33 29.24 8.33
CA LEU A 381 -4.02 30.64 8.57
C LEU A 381 -5.33 31.30 9.00
N ASN A 382 -5.49 31.46 10.32
CA ASN A 382 -6.39 32.45 10.90
C ASN A 382 -5.93 33.84 10.40
N SER A 383 -6.35 34.27 9.21
CA SER A 383 -6.54 35.69 8.87
C SER A 383 -7.21 35.85 7.50
N GLY A 384 -8.36 36.52 7.48
CA GLY A 384 -9.14 36.80 6.29
C GLY A 384 -8.41 37.64 5.25
N LYS A 385 -7.78 36.99 4.28
CA LYS A 385 -7.47 37.58 2.97
C LYS A 385 -8.09 36.70 1.89
N GLU A 386 -9.30 37.10 1.47
CA GLU A 386 -10.14 36.44 0.45
C GLU A 386 -9.53 36.42 -0.96
N GLU A 387 -8.38 37.04 -1.23
CA GLU A 387 -7.89 37.25 -2.60
C GLU A 387 -7.15 36.06 -3.25
N ASN A 388 -6.67 35.07 -2.50
CA ASN A 388 -5.92 33.93 -3.08
C ASN A 388 -6.71 32.62 -3.24
N GLN A 389 -7.98 32.58 -2.83
CA GLN A 389 -8.80 31.36 -2.88
C GLN A 389 -9.34 30.98 -4.28
N TYR A 390 -9.19 31.84 -5.29
CA TYR A 390 -9.82 31.65 -6.61
C TYR A 390 -8.98 30.93 -7.68
N LYS A 391 -7.73 30.49 -7.41
CA LYS A 391 -6.84 29.90 -8.42
C LYS A 391 -6.43 28.44 -8.21
N ILE A 392 -7.11 27.69 -7.34
CA ILE A 392 -6.66 26.35 -6.89
C ILE A 392 -7.72 25.27 -7.19
N ASN A 393 -8.34 25.31 -8.38
CA ASN A 393 -9.40 24.35 -8.76
C ASN A 393 -8.90 23.05 -9.41
N ASN A 394 -7.59 22.84 -9.60
CA ASN A 394 -7.05 21.68 -10.34
C ASN A 394 -6.31 20.64 -9.48
N LEU A 395 -6.11 20.85 -8.17
CA LEU A 395 -5.21 20.06 -7.33
C LEU A 395 -5.89 18.88 -6.65
N GLN A 396 -6.58 18.05 -7.43
CA GLN A 396 -6.95 16.74 -6.95
C GLN A 396 -5.82 15.77 -7.28
N MET A 397 -5.00 15.42 -6.28
CA MET A 397 -4.23 14.17 -6.32
C MET A 397 -5.21 12.99 -6.24
N VAL A 398 -5.92 12.75 -7.35
CA VAL A 398 -6.46 11.44 -7.68
C VAL A 398 -5.30 10.74 -8.37
N PRO A 399 -4.83 9.58 -7.89
CA PRO A 399 -4.13 8.66 -8.75
C PRO A 399 -5.10 8.40 -9.92
N ARG A 400 -4.89 9.03 -11.08
CA ARG A 400 -5.68 8.79 -12.29
C ARG A 400 -5.33 7.40 -12.84
N PHE A 401 -5.49 6.37 -12.02
CA PHE A 401 -5.76 5.04 -12.50
C PHE A 401 -7.28 4.95 -12.61
N PRO A 402 -7.87 4.99 -13.81
CA PRO A 402 -9.28 4.69 -13.98
C PRO A 402 -9.45 3.18 -13.77
N ILE A 403 -9.39 2.76 -12.51
CA ILE A 403 -9.79 1.42 -12.09
C ILE A 403 -11.30 1.50 -11.94
N THR A 404 -12.00 1.01 -12.96
CA THR A 404 -13.46 0.93 -12.95
C THR A 404 -13.92 0.12 -11.73
N LYS A 405 -15.14 0.36 -11.23
CA LYS A 405 -15.83 -0.51 -10.24
C LYS A 405 -15.67 -2.01 -10.56
N LYS A 406 -15.57 -2.35 -11.85
CA LYS A 406 -15.33 -3.70 -12.38
C LYS A 406 -13.93 -4.26 -12.06
N GLN A 407 -12.90 -3.42 -12.02
CA GLN A 407 -11.54 -3.80 -11.59
C GLN A 407 -11.42 -3.87 -10.06
N LEU A 408 -12.13 -3.03 -9.31
CA LEU A 408 -12.28 -3.13 -7.84
C LEU A 408 -12.99 -4.45 -7.44
N MET A 409 -14.07 -4.81 -8.13
CA MET A 409 -14.74 -6.11 -7.95
C MET A 409 -13.85 -7.29 -8.41
N ARG A 410 -12.97 -7.06 -9.39
CA ARG A 410 -11.93 -8.03 -9.82
C ARG A 410 -10.91 -8.33 -8.72
N LEU A 411 -10.56 -7.33 -7.91
CA LEU A 411 -9.61 -7.40 -6.78
C LEU A 411 -10.23 -8.01 -5.51
N ILE A 412 -11.53 -7.78 -5.29
CA ILE A 412 -12.28 -8.33 -4.14
C ILE A 412 -12.84 -9.73 -4.45
N GLY A 413 -12.86 -10.18 -5.72
CA GLY A 413 -13.22 -11.57 -6.05
C GLY A 413 -13.75 -11.92 -7.45
N GLU A 414 -13.50 -11.14 -8.52
CA GLU A 414 -13.97 -11.50 -9.87
C GLU A 414 -12.88 -11.56 -10.94
N ASN A 415 -11.87 -12.43 -10.83
CA ASN A 415 -10.94 -12.63 -11.95
C ASN A 415 -11.51 -13.60 -13.02
N ASN A 416 -12.39 -13.07 -13.88
CA ASN A 416 -12.69 -13.43 -15.28
C ASN A 416 -12.61 -14.91 -15.75
N GLN A 417 -12.89 -15.86 -14.88
CA GLN A 417 -13.89 -16.88 -15.15
C GLN A 417 -14.77 -16.97 -13.92
N VAL A 418 -15.57 -15.92 -13.71
CA VAL A 418 -16.96 -16.17 -13.37
C VAL A 418 -17.48 -17.10 -14.48
N PRO A 419 -17.69 -18.41 -14.25
CA PRO A 419 -18.57 -19.14 -15.15
C PRO A 419 -19.87 -18.34 -15.14
N LYS A 420 -20.56 -18.18 -16.26
CA LYS A 420 -21.77 -17.34 -16.45
C LYS A 420 -22.92 -17.48 -15.42
N GLY A 421 -22.73 -18.10 -14.25
CA GLY A 421 -23.61 -18.19 -13.10
C GLY A 421 -23.14 -17.56 -11.76
N PHE A 422 -22.12 -16.69 -11.64
CA PHE A 422 -22.00 -15.84 -10.40
C PHE A 422 -23.12 -14.79 -10.32
N ASN A 423 -23.78 -14.49 -11.44
CA ASN A 423 -25.00 -13.69 -11.50
C ASN A 423 -26.28 -14.50 -11.24
N ASN A 424 -26.15 -15.78 -10.90
CA ASN A 424 -27.28 -16.45 -10.30
C ASN A 424 -27.27 -16.04 -8.84
N ASN A 425 -28.03 -14.98 -8.55
CA ASN A 425 -28.75 -14.88 -7.29
C ASN A 425 -28.97 -16.31 -6.78
N PHE A 426 -28.53 -16.61 -5.55
CA PHE A 426 -29.09 -17.77 -4.86
C PHE A 426 -30.54 -17.40 -4.54
N ASP A 427 -31.35 -17.42 -5.60
CA ASP A 427 -32.74 -17.06 -5.63
C ASP A 427 -33.48 -18.28 -5.12
N ILE A 428 -33.43 -18.47 -3.80
CA ILE A 428 -34.30 -19.43 -3.11
C ILE A 428 -35.78 -19.07 -3.39
N SER A 429 -36.05 -17.79 -3.73
CA SER A 429 -37.38 -17.31 -4.09
C SER A 429 -37.85 -17.76 -5.49
N GLY A 430 -36.97 -17.84 -6.48
CA GLY A 430 -37.31 -18.14 -7.88
C GLY A 430 -36.87 -19.51 -8.37
N MET A 431 -35.65 -19.98 -8.02
CA MET A 431 -35.27 -21.38 -8.23
C MET A 431 -35.84 -22.23 -7.09
N LYS A 432 -37.06 -22.69 -7.34
CA LYS A 432 -37.80 -23.74 -6.65
C LYS A 432 -38.94 -23.31 -5.74
N LEU A 433 -39.40 -22.07 -5.54
CA LEU A 433 -40.70 -21.92 -4.86
C LEU A 433 -41.87 -22.39 -5.75
N GLU A 434 -41.83 -22.10 -7.05
CA GLU A 434 -42.78 -22.67 -8.02
C GLU A 434 -42.52 -24.16 -8.27
N LYS A 435 -41.26 -24.61 -8.36
CA LYS A 435 -40.93 -26.04 -8.52
C LYS A 435 -41.25 -26.86 -7.26
N PHE A 436 -41.20 -26.25 -6.07
CA PHE A 436 -41.62 -26.78 -4.76
C PHE A 436 -43.14 -26.78 -4.64
N LYS A 437 -43.82 -25.69 -5.01
CA LYS A 437 -45.29 -25.63 -5.11
C LYS A 437 -45.82 -26.63 -6.14
N ASN A 438 -45.12 -26.83 -7.26
CA ASN A 438 -45.47 -27.77 -8.31
C ASN A 438 -45.12 -29.22 -7.92
N LYS A 439 -43.92 -29.53 -7.38
CA LYS A 439 -43.62 -30.89 -6.84
C LYS A 439 -44.55 -31.25 -5.67
N ILE A 440 -44.84 -30.30 -4.77
CA ILE A 440 -45.79 -30.50 -3.67
C ILE A 440 -47.22 -30.61 -4.20
N GLY A 441 -47.62 -29.76 -5.15
CA GLY A 441 -48.94 -29.81 -5.81
C GLY A 441 -49.17 -31.10 -6.58
N ASP A 442 -48.18 -31.56 -7.35
CA ASP A 442 -48.16 -32.83 -8.06
C ASP A 442 -48.15 -34.02 -7.08
N SER A 443 -47.43 -33.90 -5.95
CA SER A 443 -47.45 -34.90 -4.87
C SER A 443 -48.77 -34.96 -4.10
N LEU A 444 -49.45 -33.82 -3.92
CA LEU A 444 -50.77 -33.71 -3.30
C LEU A 444 -51.85 -34.31 -4.22
N ASN A 445 -51.71 -34.19 -5.54
CA ASN A 445 -52.54 -34.87 -6.53
C ASN A 445 -52.29 -36.38 -6.60
N LEU A 446 -51.04 -36.86 -6.40
CA LEU A 446 -50.77 -38.31 -6.25
C LEU A 446 -51.19 -38.87 -4.88
N SER A 447 -51.38 -38.01 -3.87
CA SER A 447 -51.67 -38.42 -2.50
C SER A 447 -53.06 -39.03 -2.31
N SER A 448 -53.98 -38.93 -3.28
CA SER A 448 -55.30 -39.55 -3.14
C SER A 448 -55.27 -41.10 -3.12
N LEU A 449 -54.12 -41.73 -3.42
CA LEU A 449 -53.97 -43.18 -3.57
C LEU A 449 -53.03 -43.88 -2.55
N LEU A 450 -52.41 -43.15 -1.62
CA LEU A 450 -51.40 -43.70 -0.68
C LEU A 450 -51.88 -43.73 0.77
N SER A 451 -51.37 -44.67 1.59
CA SER A 451 -51.65 -44.70 3.04
C SER A 451 -50.96 -43.55 3.79
N LYS A 452 -51.43 -43.22 5.00
CA LYS A 452 -50.93 -42.07 5.79
C LYS A 452 -49.41 -42.12 6.03
N GLN A 453 -48.88 -43.30 6.31
CA GLN A 453 -47.45 -43.51 6.59
C GLN A 453 -46.59 -43.44 5.31
N GLU A 454 -47.14 -43.82 4.16
CA GLU A 454 -46.47 -43.70 2.85
C GLU A 454 -46.43 -42.24 2.36
N LYS A 455 -47.45 -41.43 2.67
CA LYS A 455 -47.45 -39.99 2.37
C LYS A 455 -46.40 -39.23 3.15
N GLU A 456 -46.28 -39.52 4.44
CA GLU A 456 -45.26 -38.90 5.30
C GLU A 456 -43.86 -39.28 4.83
N ASN A 457 -43.60 -40.56 4.53
CA ASN A 457 -42.32 -41.01 3.99
C ASN A 457 -42.00 -40.42 2.61
N TYR A 458 -42.99 -40.25 1.73
CA TYR A 458 -42.79 -39.69 0.40
C TYR A 458 -42.48 -38.18 0.44
N VAL A 459 -43.22 -37.40 1.24
CA VAL A 459 -42.95 -35.97 1.42
C VAL A 459 -41.61 -35.75 2.10
N LEU A 460 -41.25 -36.58 3.10
CA LEU A 460 -39.94 -36.55 3.73
C LEU A 460 -38.82 -36.89 2.76
N ASN A 461 -39.01 -37.87 1.86
CA ASN A 461 -38.02 -38.19 0.82
C ASN A 461 -37.85 -37.05 -0.19
N VAL A 462 -38.93 -36.37 -0.59
CA VAL A 462 -38.86 -35.21 -1.50
C VAL A 462 -38.17 -34.02 -0.82
N ILE A 463 -38.44 -33.77 0.46
CA ILE A 463 -37.77 -32.74 1.25
C ILE A 463 -36.27 -33.07 1.40
N ASN A 464 -35.93 -34.31 1.77
CA ASN A 464 -34.55 -34.77 1.90
C ASN A 464 -33.79 -34.74 0.56
N GLU A 465 -34.45 -35.04 -0.56
CA GLU A 465 -33.86 -34.94 -1.90
C GLU A 465 -33.56 -33.47 -2.26
N ILE A 466 -34.47 -32.54 -1.94
CA ILE A 466 -34.31 -31.11 -2.24
C ILE A 466 -33.27 -30.46 -1.32
N PHE A 467 -33.26 -30.78 -0.03
CA PHE A 467 -32.20 -30.33 0.89
C PHE A 467 -30.87 -31.01 0.58
N GLY A 468 -30.88 -32.27 0.15
CA GLY A 468 -29.71 -32.96 -0.37
C GLY A 468 -29.15 -32.29 -1.62
N GLU A 469 -30.00 -31.80 -2.53
CA GLU A 469 -29.59 -31.00 -3.69
C GLU A 469 -29.06 -29.62 -3.28
N ALA A 470 -29.69 -28.92 -2.34
CA ALA A 470 -29.23 -27.61 -1.86
C ALA A 470 -27.92 -27.71 -1.07
N ARG A 471 -27.78 -28.77 -0.25
CA ARG A 471 -26.56 -29.12 0.47
C ARG A 471 -25.46 -29.56 -0.49
N ASN A 472 -25.77 -30.35 -1.52
CA ASN A 472 -24.81 -30.66 -2.59
C ASN A 472 -24.40 -29.40 -3.37
N GLU A 473 -25.29 -28.43 -3.58
CA GLU A 473 -24.94 -27.16 -4.21
C GLU A 473 -24.08 -26.28 -3.29
N GLN A 474 -24.36 -26.25 -1.98
CA GLN A 474 -23.52 -25.60 -0.97
C GLN A 474 -22.17 -26.30 -0.81
N GLU A 475 -22.12 -27.63 -0.78
CA GLU A 475 -20.90 -28.42 -0.71
C GLU A 475 -20.12 -28.29 -2.02
N LYS A 476 -20.77 -28.22 -3.19
CA LYS A 476 -20.11 -27.83 -4.45
C LYS A 476 -19.61 -26.40 -4.44
N TYR A 477 -20.31 -25.46 -3.80
CA TYR A 477 -19.90 -24.07 -3.69
C TYR A 477 -18.72 -23.91 -2.71
N ALA A 478 -18.79 -24.54 -1.55
CA ALA A 478 -17.71 -24.63 -0.57
C ALA A 478 -16.51 -25.38 -1.14
N GLN A 479 -16.74 -26.50 -1.84
CA GLN A 479 -15.69 -27.21 -2.58
C GLN A 479 -15.13 -26.35 -3.69
N LYS A 480 -15.92 -25.51 -4.35
CA LYS A 480 -15.44 -24.58 -5.38
C LYS A 480 -14.68 -23.39 -4.78
N ILE A 481 -15.04 -22.93 -3.58
CA ILE A 481 -14.22 -21.99 -2.79
C ILE A 481 -12.92 -22.66 -2.37
N ILE A 482 -12.99 -23.89 -1.85
CA ILE A 482 -11.82 -24.71 -1.50
C ILE A 482 -10.98 -24.98 -2.74
N ASP A 483 -11.56 -25.23 -3.92
CA ASP A 483 -10.85 -25.44 -5.18
C ASP A 483 -10.30 -24.12 -5.72
N ILE A 484 -10.94 -22.97 -5.46
CA ILE A 484 -10.41 -21.64 -5.77
C ILE A 484 -9.23 -21.34 -4.86
N THR A 485 -9.37 -21.53 -3.54
CA THR A 485 -8.32 -21.38 -2.54
C THR A 485 -7.18 -22.35 -2.85
N ASN A 486 -7.47 -23.61 -3.13
CA ASN A 486 -6.51 -24.61 -3.58
C ASN A 486 -5.97 -24.32 -4.98
N SER A 487 -6.64 -23.55 -5.85
CA SER A 487 -6.10 -23.12 -7.14
C SER A 487 -5.27 -21.84 -7.04
N VAL A 488 -5.53 -21.00 -6.03
CA VAL A 488 -4.70 -19.87 -5.64
C VAL A 488 -3.47 -20.42 -4.94
N GLN A 489 -3.62 -21.41 -4.06
CA GLN A 489 -2.58 -22.18 -3.43
C GLN A 489 -1.82 -23.00 -4.48
N ASP A 490 -2.47 -23.74 -5.40
CA ASP A 490 -1.82 -24.52 -6.48
C ASP A 490 -1.28 -23.62 -7.58
N ARG A 491 -1.77 -22.39 -7.76
CA ARG A 491 -1.09 -21.36 -8.57
C ARG A 491 0.05 -20.73 -7.82
N GLN A 492 -0.02 -20.55 -6.50
CA GLN A 492 1.12 -20.13 -5.69
C GLN A 492 2.17 -21.23 -5.74
N ASP A 493 1.81 -22.48 -5.50
CA ASP A 493 2.63 -23.70 -5.56
C ASP A 493 3.08 -24.04 -6.98
N LYS A 494 2.32 -23.72 -8.03
CA LYS A 494 2.79 -23.78 -9.43
C LYS A 494 3.61 -22.55 -9.82
N ILE A 495 3.37 -21.36 -9.32
CA ILE A 495 4.29 -20.23 -9.52
C ILE A 495 5.62 -20.53 -8.81
N LEU A 496 5.55 -21.22 -7.65
CA LEU A 496 6.68 -21.75 -6.90
C LEU A 496 7.28 -23.02 -7.55
N GLY A 497 6.46 -23.85 -8.23
CA GLY A 497 6.80 -25.21 -8.70
C GLY A 497 7.02 -25.36 -10.21
N TYR A 498 6.49 -24.47 -11.05
CA TYR A 498 6.70 -24.40 -12.50
C TYR A 498 8.14 -24.01 -12.85
N ASN A 499 8.87 -23.44 -11.88
CA ASN A 499 10.31 -23.20 -11.96
C ASN A 499 11.16 -24.43 -11.57
N LEU A 500 10.60 -25.41 -10.85
CA LEU A 500 11.28 -26.67 -10.54
C LEU A 500 11.21 -27.68 -11.70
N SER A 501 10.15 -27.65 -12.51
CA SER A 501 9.96 -28.61 -13.62
C SER A 501 10.68 -28.24 -14.93
N ASN A 502 11.18 -27.01 -15.09
CA ASN A 502 11.82 -26.54 -16.32
C ASN A 502 13.35 -26.54 -16.31
N LYS A 503 14.00 -27.02 -15.25
CA LYS A 503 15.38 -27.53 -15.33
C LYS A 503 15.35 -29.05 -15.35
N LYS A 504 15.95 -29.63 -16.40
CA LYS A 504 16.04 -31.08 -16.61
C LYS A 504 16.27 -31.84 -15.29
N SER A 505 15.42 -32.84 -15.11
CA SER A 505 15.26 -33.72 -13.96
C SER A 505 16.44 -34.64 -13.68
N THR A 506 17.62 -34.11 -13.33
CA THR A 506 18.74 -34.97 -12.88
C THR A 506 19.53 -34.53 -11.65
N GLU A 507 19.31 -33.35 -11.03
CA GLU A 507 20.10 -32.94 -9.84
C GLU A 507 19.30 -32.13 -8.79
N THR A 508 18.03 -32.47 -8.51
CA THR A 508 17.21 -31.72 -7.53
C THR A 508 17.26 -32.25 -6.09
N SER A 509 18.16 -33.17 -5.75
CA SER A 509 18.25 -33.72 -4.39
C SER A 509 19.10 -32.89 -3.41
N GLU A 510 19.76 -31.80 -3.83
CA GLU A 510 20.68 -31.04 -2.96
C GLU A 510 20.48 -29.51 -2.99
N LEU A 511 19.25 -29.02 -3.24
CA LEU A 511 18.99 -27.59 -3.11
C LEU A 511 18.74 -27.19 -1.66
N THR A 512 19.55 -26.26 -1.16
CA THR A 512 19.43 -25.63 0.16
C THR A 512 18.14 -24.78 0.27
N LYS A 513 17.72 -24.44 1.50
CA LYS A 513 16.52 -23.62 1.74
C LYS A 513 16.65 -22.24 1.07
N GLU A 514 17.85 -21.67 1.01
CA GLU A 514 18.14 -20.40 0.33
C GLU A 514 18.05 -20.49 -1.20
N GLU A 515 18.50 -21.59 -1.82
CA GLU A 515 18.40 -21.78 -3.26
C GLU A 515 16.95 -21.98 -3.71
N LYS A 516 16.13 -22.67 -2.90
CA LYS A 516 14.69 -22.78 -3.13
C LYS A 516 14.00 -21.42 -3.03
N MET A 517 14.44 -20.56 -2.10
CA MET A 517 13.93 -19.19 -1.95
C MET A 517 14.29 -18.32 -3.15
N GLN A 518 15.51 -18.39 -3.67
CA GLN A 518 15.91 -17.66 -4.88
C GLN A 518 15.15 -18.11 -6.15
N ILE A 519 14.86 -19.40 -6.27
CA ILE A 519 14.12 -19.96 -7.42
C ILE A 519 12.62 -19.62 -7.34
N ALA A 520 12.04 -19.64 -6.14
CA ALA A 520 10.68 -19.18 -5.85
C ALA A 520 10.50 -17.69 -6.17
N LEU A 521 11.56 -16.90 -5.94
CA LEU A 521 11.56 -15.48 -6.25
C LEU A 521 11.62 -15.22 -7.75
N SER A 522 12.09 -16.10 -8.65
CA SER A 522 12.38 -15.77 -10.07
C SER A 522 11.29 -15.06 -10.90
N PRO A 523 9.98 -15.38 -10.83
CA PRO A 523 8.94 -14.65 -11.57
C PRO A 523 8.70 -13.27 -10.95
N TYR A 524 8.73 -13.20 -9.62
CA TYR A 524 8.82 -11.96 -8.87
C TYR A 524 10.15 -11.27 -9.08
N ALA A 525 11.25 -11.96 -9.37
CA ALA A 525 12.55 -11.42 -9.70
C ALA A 525 12.59 -10.97 -11.14
N SER A 526 11.62 -11.31 -12.00
CA SER A 526 11.43 -10.70 -13.33
C SER A 526 10.55 -9.44 -13.28
N HIS A 527 9.70 -9.33 -12.25
CA HIS A 527 8.90 -8.14 -11.92
C HIS A 527 9.65 -7.18 -10.98
N ILE A 528 10.47 -7.72 -10.10
CA ILE A 528 11.50 -7.08 -9.30
C ILE A 528 12.74 -6.91 -10.17
N GLU A 529 13.06 -7.66 -11.23
CA GLU A 529 14.08 -7.24 -12.23
C GLU A 529 13.50 -6.18 -13.13
N ARG A 530 12.18 -6.08 -13.33
CA ARG A 530 11.60 -4.90 -13.99
C ARG A 530 11.54 -3.69 -13.04
N GLY A 531 11.20 -3.93 -11.78
CA GLY A 531 11.25 -2.97 -10.67
C GLY A 531 12.67 -2.66 -10.21
N SER A 532 13.65 -3.51 -10.50
CA SER A 532 15.08 -3.37 -10.21
C SER A 532 15.89 -3.12 -11.45
N VAL A 533 15.33 -3.20 -12.65
CA VAL A 533 15.81 -2.37 -13.76
C VAL A 533 15.41 -0.92 -13.46
N LEU A 534 14.27 -0.66 -12.80
CA LEU A 534 13.98 0.66 -12.23
C LEU A 534 14.87 1.00 -11.00
N GLN A 535 15.04 0.09 -10.02
CA GLN A 535 15.91 0.32 -8.85
C GLN A 535 17.41 0.29 -9.21
N ASN A 536 17.87 -0.50 -10.18
CA ASN A 536 19.27 -0.47 -10.69
C ASN A 536 19.51 0.70 -11.65
N ASN A 537 18.45 1.31 -12.22
CA ASN A 537 18.53 2.59 -12.89
C ASN A 537 18.56 3.78 -11.90
N GLY A 538 18.85 3.53 -10.62
CA GLY A 538 18.91 4.51 -9.54
C GLY A 538 17.72 5.42 -9.38
N VAL A 539 16.56 4.83 -9.59
CA VAL A 539 15.31 5.31 -9.01
C VAL A 539 15.30 4.86 -7.54
N PHE A 540 16.21 5.39 -6.73
CA PHE A 540 16.31 5.04 -5.31
C PHE A 540 15.35 5.87 -4.44
N ASP A 541 14.98 7.09 -4.86
CA ASP A 541 14.14 8.01 -4.08
C ASP A 541 12.92 8.55 -4.87
N LEU A 542 12.01 7.67 -5.31
CA LEU A 542 10.66 8.10 -5.75
C LEU A 542 9.56 7.84 -4.73
N ASP A 543 9.98 7.34 -3.56
CA ASP A 543 9.12 6.81 -2.52
C ASP A 543 8.80 7.87 -1.44
N ARG A 544 9.37 9.08 -1.53
CA ARG A 544 9.03 10.22 -0.69
C ARG A 544 8.30 11.29 -1.49
N ARG A 545 7.00 11.12 -1.68
CA ARG A 545 6.14 12.11 -2.36
C ARG A 545 5.39 12.95 -1.36
N PHE A 546 4.86 14.07 -1.83
CA PHE A 546 4.03 14.95 -1.02
C PHE A 546 2.85 14.23 -0.36
N SER A 547 2.20 13.30 -1.07
CA SER A 547 1.09 12.49 -0.56
C SER A 547 1.45 11.62 0.64
N ASP A 548 2.73 11.26 0.78
CA ASP A 548 3.21 10.32 1.79
C ASP A 548 3.56 11.05 3.08
N VAL A 549 3.93 12.34 2.98
CA VAL A 549 4.45 13.12 4.12
C VAL A 549 3.45 14.12 4.70
N ILE A 550 2.50 14.62 3.90
CA ILE A 550 1.70 15.80 4.27
C ILE A 550 0.86 15.60 5.53
N GLY A 551 0.26 14.42 5.70
CA GLY A 551 -0.55 14.12 6.88
C GLY A 551 0.26 14.20 8.18
N GLY A 552 1.46 13.60 8.18
CA GLY A 552 2.34 13.66 9.35
C GLY A 552 2.95 15.04 9.58
N TRP A 553 3.24 15.81 8.53
CA TRP A 553 3.68 17.20 8.68
C TRP A 553 2.61 18.09 9.32
N GLN A 554 1.35 17.95 8.90
CA GLN A 554 0.23 18.68 9.50
C GLN A 554 0.08 18.37 10.99
N GLU A 555 0.21 17.10 11.37
CA GLU A 555 0.15 16.69 12.77
C GLU A 555 1.30 17.27 13.59
N GLY A 556 2.53 17.28 13.04
CA GLY A 556 3.69 17.89 13.69
C GLY A 556 3.51 19.40 13.90
N LEU A 557 3.06 20.12 12.88
CA LEU A 557 2.83 21.57 12.95
C LEU A 557 1.69 21.94 13.89
N LYS A 558 0.67 21.07 14.01
CA LYS A 558 -0.41 21.24 14.98
C LYS A 558 0.10 21.07 16.42
N GLU A 559 1.09 20.21 16.63
CA GLU A 559 1.68 19.94 17.94
C GLU A 559 2.66 21.04 18.39
N GLN A 560 3.49 21.57 17.48
CA GLN A 560 4.40 22.68 17.80
C GLN A 560 3.67 24.03 17.91
N GLY A 561 2.69 24.28 17.06
CA GLY A 561 2.00 25.57 16.96
C GLY A 561 2.45 26.42 15.77
N ILE A 562 1.57 27.33 15.35
CA ILE A 562 1.66 28.10 14.08
C ILE A 562 2.95 28.93 13.99
N GLU A 563 3.38 29.46 15.13
CA GLU A 563 4.55 30.34 15.22
C GLU A 563 5.87 29.65 14.87
N HIS A 564 5.92 28.32 14.90
CA HIS A 564 7.10 27.51 14.56
C HIS A 564 7.13 27.04 13.10
N TYR A 565 6.16 27.43 12.28
CA TYR A 565 6.07 27.02 10.88
C TYR A 565 7.33 27.35 10.06
N PRO A 566 7.91 28.57 10.12
CA PRO A 566 9.13 28.88 9.38
C PRO A 566 10.31 28.00 9.77
N GLU A 567 10.50 27.75 11.07
CA GLU A 567 11.57 26.92 11.60
C GLU A 567 11.39 25.45 11.19
N ALA A 568 10.17 24.93 11.28
CA ALA A 568 9.82 23.57 10.86
C ALA A 568 10.07 23.38 9.35
N LEU A 569 9.68 24.33 8.50
CA LEU A 569 9.93 24.29 7.06
C LEU A 569 11.43 24.24 6.75
N ARG A 570 12.22 25.09 7.41
CA ARG A 570 13.67 25.09 7.26
C ARG A 570 14.28 23.76 7.69
N ALA A 571 13.81 23.18 8.79
CA ALA A 571 14.26 21.87 9.27
C ALA A 571 13.92 20.75 8.26
N MET A 572 12.69 20.71 7.76
CA MET A 572 12.27 19.73 6.74
C MET A 572 13.13 19.82 5.48
N LEU A 573 13.38 21.03 4.98
CA LEU A 573 14.22 21.26 3.80
C LEU A 573 15.68 20.87 4.05
N LYS A 574 16.25 21.22 5.21
CA LYS A 574 17.61 20.82 5.59
C LYS A 574 17.75 19.29 5.62
N GLY A 575 16.79 18.62 6.25
CA GLY A 575 16.76 17.15 6.33
C GLY A 575 16.68 16.49 4.96
N LEU A 576 15.83 17.01 4.06
CA LEU A 576 15.74 16.55 2.68
C LEU A 576 17.06 16.74 1.92
N ILE A 577 17.66 17.94 1.96
CA ILE A 577 18.91 18.20 1.22
C ILE A 577 20.07 17.36 1.78
N LEU A 578 20.15 17.17 3.11
CA LEU A 578 21.13 16.27 3.74
C LEU A 578 21.04 14.85 3.19
N HIS A 579 19.81 14.32 3.11
CA HIS A 579 19.51 12.98 2.62
C HIS A 579 19.97 12.81 1.17
N GLU A 580 19.54 13.70 0.26
CA GLU A 580 19.90 13.64 -1.16
C GLU A 580 21.42 13.80 -1.38
N MET A 581 22.06 14.68 -0.61
CA MET A 581 23.51 14.80 -0.68
C MET A 581 24.23 13.54 -0.17
N GLY A 582 23.67 12.85 0.83
CA GLY A 582 24.17 11.55 1.28
C GLY A 582 24.18 10.51 0.15
N HIS A 583 23.10 10.44 -0.63
CA HIS A 583 23.08 9.64 -1.85
C HIS A 583 24.16 10.06 -2.84
N MET A 584 24.31 11.36 -3.11
CA MET A 584 25.37 11.87 -3.99
C MET A 584 26.79 11.45 -3.54
N PHE A 585 26.99 11.22 -2.24
CA PHE A 585 28.26 10.78 -1.66
C PHE A 585 28.46 9.26 -1.61
N GLY A 586 27.44 8.49 -1.99
CA GLY A 586 27.50 7.03 -2.09
C GLY A 586 26.77 6.28 -0.97
N LEU A 587 26.05 6.97 -0.09
CA LEU A 587 25.23 6.34 0.95
C LEU A 587 23.88 5.89 0.36
N GLY A 588 23.48 4.66 0.67
CA GLY A 588 22.13 4.14 0.41
C GLY A 588 21.26 4.26 1.65
N HIS A 589 19.98 3.90 1.48
CA HIS A 589 19.01 4.08 2.54
C HIS A 589 19.27 3.25 3.79
N GLN A 590 18.77 3.76 4.92
CA GLN A 590 18.82 3.13 6.23
C GLN A 590 17.50 3.23 7.01
N PHE A 591 16.61 2.23 6.90
CA PHE A 591 15.27 2.29 7.51
C PHE A 591 15.18 1.78 8.96
N LYS A 592 16.31 1.56 9.65
CA LYS A 592 16.38 1.27 11.10
C LYS A 592 16.96 2.41 11.92
N GLU A 593 16.98 3.62 11.36
CA GLU A 593 17.61 4.78 11.98
C GLU A 593 17.06 5.12 13.38
N ASN A 594 15.78 4.82 13.62
CA ASN A 594 15.06 5.03 14.88
C ASN A 594 15.23 3.88 15.90
N ILE A 595 15.80 2.74 15.50
CA ILE A 595 15.96 1.58 16.37
C ILE A 595 17.21 1.73 17.24
N LEU A 596 17.04 1.58 18.55
CA LEU A 596 18.15 1.68 19.49
C LEU A 596 19.06 0.44 19.39
N PRO A 597 20.41 0.62 19.35
CA PRO A 597 21.32 -0.50 19.49
C PRO A 597 21.25 -1.09 20.90
N ALA A 598 21.55 -2.38 21.04
CA ALA A 598 21.67 -3.00 22.35
C ALA A 598 22.83 -2.38 23.16
N GLN A 599 22.62 -2.15 24.45
CA GLN A 599 23.66 -1.55 25.30
C GLN A 599 24.96 -2.38 25.26
N GLY A 600 26.09 -1.70 25.17
CA GLY A 600 27.41 -2.35 25.06
C GLY A 600 27.78 -2.81 23.63
N THR A 601 26.91 -2.64 22.63
CA THR A 601 27.26 -2.91 21.23
C THR A 601 27.86 -1.69 20.50
N VAL A 602 27.64 -0.49 21.04
CA VAL A 602 28.20 0.78 20.57
C VAL A 602 28.63 1.65 21.76
N PRO A 603 29.47 2.67 21.57
CA PRO A 603 29.86 3.60 22.63
C PRO A 603 28.67 4.28 23.31
N ASP A 604 28.71 4.31 24.64
CA ASP A 604 27.61 4.81 25.49
C ASP A 604 27.26 6.29 25.21
N LYS A 605 28.24 7.08 24.75
CA LYS A 605 28.03 8.49 24.40
C LYS A 605 26.96 8.71 23.33
N TYR A 606 26.75 7.75 22.43
CA TYR A 606 25.70 7.85 21.42
C TYR A 606 24.32 7.48 22.00
N LEU A 607 24.26 6.57 22.98
CA LEU A 607 23.01 6.14 23.63
C LEU A 607 22.53 7.16 24.66
N PHE A 608 23.42 7.62 25.53
CA PHE A 608 23.10 8.41 26.73
C PHE A 608 23.56 9.87 26.66
N GLY A 609 24.29 10.23 25.61
CA GLY A 609 24.74 11.59 25.35
C GLY A 609 26.20 11.85 25.66
N ASP A 610 26.73 12.93 25.09
CA ASP A 610 28.06 13.47 25.29
C ASP A 610 27.96 14.94 25.70
N GLU A 611 28.14 15.25 26.98
CA GLU A 611 28.06 16.61 27.51
C GLU A 611 29.07 17.58 26.86
N HIS A 612 30.13 17.05 26.22
CA HIS A 612 31.14 17.83 25.53
C HIS A 612 30.85 18.03 24.03
N SER A 613 29.77 17.45 23.50
CA SER A 613 29.39 17.66 22.10
C SER A 613 28.99 19.12 21.84
N HIS A 614 29.26 19.62 20.64
CA HIS A 614 28.78 20.93 20.20
C HIS A 614 27.30 20.93 19.82
N HIS A 615 26.72 19.77 19.48
CA HIS A 615 25.32 19.66 19.08
C HIS A 615 24.44 19.03 20.15
N ASN A 616 23.24 19.55 20.31
CA ASN A 616 22.28 19.10 21.31
C ASN A 616 21.85 17.65 21.06
N HIS A 617 21.66 17.23 19.81
CA HIS A 617 21.30 15.83 19.50
C HIS A 617 22.28 14.79 20.05
N LEU A 618 23.58 15.11 20.09
CA LEU A 618 24.61 14.24 20.68
C LEU A 618 24.75 14.44 22.19
N LYS A 619 24.43 15.63 22.72
CA LYS A 619 24.42 15.85 24.19
C LYS A 619 23.32 15.06 24.88
N GLU A 620 22.18 14.89 24.24
CA GLU A 620 21.01 14.23 24.83
C GLU A 620 21.01 12.71 24.67
N GLY A 621 21.68 12.21 23.63
CA GLY A 621 21.73 10.78 23.31
C GLY A 621 20.46 10.23 22.67
N LEU A 622 20.57 9.06 22.04
CA LEU A 622 19.47 8.42 21.32
C LEU A 622 18.32 7.99 22.25
N VAL A 623 18.61 7.54 23.47
CA VAL A 623 17.58 7.02 24.39
C VAL A 623 16.57 8.12 24.75
N LYS A 624 17.04 9.31 25.14
CA LYS A 624 16.17 10.44 25.52
C LYS A 624 15.31 10.92 24.36
N ARG A 625 15.87 10.94 23.14
CA ARG A 625 15.18 11.43 21.93
C ARG A 625 14.21 10.42 21.33
N SER A 626 14.31 9.17 21.75
CA SER A 626 13.47 8.07 21.27
C SER A 626 12.16 7.88 22.03
N THR A 627 11.79 8.84 22.88
CA THR A 627 10.53 8.80 23.63
C THR A 627 9.43 9.61 22.94
N LYS A 628 8.19 9.36 23.36
CA LYS A 628 7.02 10.09 22.86
C LYS A 628 7.09 11.58 23.15
N GLU A 629 7.59 11.96 24.33
CA GLU A 629 7.73 13.36 24.78
C GLU A 629 8.74 14.13 23.93
N SER A 630 9.79 13.46 23.47
CA SER A 630 10.81 14.03 22.57
C SER A 630 10.40 13.91 21.09
N GLY A 631 9.16 13.52 20.80
CA GLY A 631 8.62 13.43 19.45
C GLY A 631 9.13 12.26 18.60
N TYR A 632 9.91 11.33 19.17
CA TYR A 632 10.68 10.30 18.43
C TYR A 632 11.61 10.93 17.38
N THR A 633 12.43 11.89 17.80
CA THR A 633 13.37 12.63 16.93
C THR A 633 14.74 11.95 16.84
N ASN A 634 14.92 10.78 17.48
CA ASN A 634 16.14 10.01 17.38
C ASN A 634 16.34 9.45 15.96
N TYR A 635 17.56 9.56 15.45
CA TYR A 635 17.98 8.92 14.21
C TYR A 635 19.48 8.65 14.30
N THR A 636 19.93 7.55 13.67
CA THR A 636 21.36 7.19 13.59
C THR A 636 21.97 7.54 12.23
N SER A 637 21.14 7.80 11.23
CA SER A 637 21.50 8.11 9.85
C SER A 637 20.52 9.13 9.29
N VAL A 638 20.95 10.03 8.41
CA VAL A 638 20.03 10.87 7.62
C VAL A 638 19.43 10.12 6.43
N MET A 639 19.88 8.88 6.19
CA MET A 639 19.53 8.08 5.02
C MET A 639 18.27 7.22 5.22
N GLY A 640 17.57 7.29 6.34
CA GLY A 640 16.23 6.71 6.41
C GLY A 640 15.16 7.76 6.09
N TYR A 641 13.96 7.24 5.87
CA TYR A 641 12.77 8.08 5.75
C TYR A 641 12.14 8.22 7.12
N ARG A 642 12.54 9.28 7.82
CA ARG A 642 11.97 9.59 9.12
C ARG A 642 10.46 9.78 8.99
N HIS A 643 9.74 9.45 10.04
CA HIS A 643 8.32 9.70 10.06
C HIS A 643 8.06 11.22 9.91
N PRO A 644 7.17 11.67 9.02
CA PRO A 644 7.02 13.09 8.69
C PRO A 644 6.75 13.98 9.91
N LYS A 645 5.93 13.48 10.86
CA LYS A 645 5.73 14.15 12.15
C LYS A 645 7.03 14.39 12.92
N SER A 646 7.90 13.39 13.00
CA SER A 646 9.21 13.53 13.66
C SER A 646 10.13 14.50 12.91
N GLU A 647 10.01 14.61 11.58
CA GLU A 647 10.78 15.59 10.80
C GLU A 647 10.47 17.03 11.19
N VAL A 648 9.18 17.35 11.37
CA VAL A 648 8.73 18.66 11.85
C VAL A 648 9.18 18.92 13.28
N LEU A 649 9.10 17.89 14.14
CA LEU A 649 9.48 18.00 15.55
C LEU A 649 10.99 18.07 15.78
N THR A 650 11.82 17.84 14.76
CA THR A 650 13.28 17.88 14.91
C THR A 650 13.80 19.30 14.71
N ASP A 651 14.58 19.77 15.69
CA ASP A 651 15.22 21.08 15.61
C ASP A 651 16.23 21.18 14.44
N TYR A 652 16.28 22.34 13.79
CA TYR A 652 17.14 22.60 12.63
C TYR A 652 18.63 22.30 12.90
N ASP A 653 19.14 22.68 14.07
CA ASP A 653 20.55 22.51 14.46
C ASP A 653 20.91 21.05 14.81
N ASP A 654 19.89 20.21 15.02
CA ASP A 654 20.01 18.80 15.32
C ASP A 654 19.99 17.92 14.07
N LEU A 655 19.79 18.51 12.89
CA LEU A 655 19.84 17.83 11.59
C LEU A 655 21.26 17.86 11.03
N ILE A 656 21.99 16.77 11.22
CA ILE A 656 23.35 16.56 10.70
C ILE A 656 23.53 15.09 10.29
N PRO A 657 24.57 14.72 9.51
CA PRO A 657 24.91 13.32 9.28
C PRO A 657 25.12 12.58 10.61
N GLY A 658 24.42 11.45 10.77
CA GLY A 658 24.40 10.68 11.99
C GLY A 658 25.63 9.78 12.17
N PRO A 659 25.76 9.13 13.33
CA PRO A 659 26.89 8.24 13.60
C PRO A 659 26.99 7.07 12.60
N GLN A 660 25.87 6.52 12.12
CA GLN A 660 25.87 5.45 11.12
C GLN A 660 26.34 5.94 9.74
N ASP A 661 26.09 7.21 9.39
CA ASP A 661 26.58 7.81 8.14
C ASP A 661 28.11 7.91 8.17
N TYR A 662 28.65 8.37 9.30
CA TYR A 662 30.09 8.40 9.55
C TYR A 662 30.73 7.00 9.43
N LEU A 663 30.14 5.97 10.05
CA LEU A 663 30.64 4.60 9.97
C LEU A 663 30.60 4.06 8.53
N THR A 664 29.55 4.38 7.78
CA THR A 664 29.43 3.98 6.37
C THR A 664 30.47 4.70 5.51
N LEU A 665 30.72 5.99 5.72
CA LEU A 665 31.77 6.73 5.03
C LEU A 665 33.17 6.21 5.36
N MET A 666 33.43 5.76 6.60
CA MET A 666 34.69 5.09 6.95
C MET A 666 34.93 3.82 6.11
N TYR A 667 33.87 3.07 5.81
CA TYR A 667 33.97 1.95 4.88
C TYR A 667 34.21 2.43 3.43
N ILE A 668 33.36 3.32 2.92
CA ILE A 668 33.40 3.76 1.52
C ILE A 668 34.72 4.46 1.19
N TYR A 669 35.21 5.36 2.04
CA TYR A 669 36.36 6.22 1.74
C TYR A 669 37.67 5.74 2.35
N ARG A 670 37.64 4.96 3.44
CA ARG A 670 38.86 4.49 4.12
C ARG A 670 39.04 2.97 4.10
N ASN A 671 38.03 2.22 3.62
CA ASN A 671 38.03 0.75 3.61
C ASN A 671 38.27 0.15 5.01
N LYS A 672 37.63 0.75 6.02
CA LYS A 672 37.71 0.34 7.43
C LYS A 672 36.34 0.01 8.00
N TYR A 673 36.32 -0.81 9.05
CA TYR A 673 35.11 -1.12 9.81
C TYR A 673 35.33 -0.87 11.31
N PRO A 674 34.28 -0.48 12.05
CA PRO A 674 34.34 -0.22 13.47
C PRO A 674 34.34 -1.51 14.29
N ILE A 675 35.11 -1.49 15.38
CA ILE A 675 35.02 -2.42 16.50
C ILE A 675 34.83 -1.62 17.79
N TYR A 676 34.22 -2.25 18.78
CA TYR A 676 33.98 -1.65 20.08
C TYR A 676 34.09 -2.69 21.18
N GLN A 677 34.77 -2.33 22.26
CA GLN A 677 34.76 -3.07 23.51
C GLN A 677 34.04 -2.24 24.56
N GLN A 678 33.15 -2.88 25.32
CA GLN A 678 32.36 -2.22 26.35
C GLN A 678 33.25 -1.44 27.33
N GLY A 679 32.93 -0.17 27.55
CA GLY A 679 33.68 0.74 28.42
C GLY A 679 34.70 1.61 27.69
N GLN A 680 34.90 1.43 26.39
CA GLN A 680 35.65 2.39 25.57
C GLN A 680 34.81 3.64 25.27
N ASN A 681 35.48 4.78 25.03
CA ASN A 681 34.79 6.05 24.78
C ASN A 681 34.34 6.22 23.31
N ASP A 682 34.97 5.52 22.36
CA ASP A 682 34.64 5.59 20.94
C ASP A 682 35.03 4.30 20.21
N PHE A 683 34.69 4.23 18.93
CA PHE A 683 35.06 3.13 18.04
C PHE A 683 36.56 3.08 17.74
N GLU A 684 37.11 1.88 17.64
CA GLU A 684 38.40 1.61 16.98
C GLU A 684 38.13 1.07 15.57
N PHE A 685 39.02 1.35 14.62
CA PHE A 685 38.82 0.99 13.21
C PHE A 685 39.87 0.03 12.68
N LEU A 686 39.42 -1.09 12.11
CA LEU A 686 40.25 -2.10 11.47
C LEU A 686 40.06 -2.09 9.95
N ASP A 687 41.08 -2.52 9.21
CA ASP A 687 41.02 -2.63 7.75
C ASP A 687 40.08 -3.76 7.31
N VAL A 688 39.27 -3.51 6.29
CA VAL A 688 38.41 -4.52 5.67
C VAL A 688 39.28 -5.53 4.90
N SER A 689 38.92 -6.82 5.01
CA SER A 689 39.60 -7.90 4.31
C SER A 689 39.64 -7.69 2.79
N SER A 690 40.58 -8.37 2.10
CA SER A 690 40.72 -8.29 0.65
C SER A 690 39.51 -8.80 -0.15
N GLY A 691 38.53 -9.43 0.50
CA GLY A 691 37.24 -9.83 -0.08
C GLY A 691 36.14 -8.77 0.04
N GLY A 692 36.36 -7.68 0.78
CA GLY A 692 35.34 -6.66 1.03
C GLY A 692 34.36 -7.00 2.17
N LYS A 693 34.46 -8.21 2.74
CA LYS A 693 33.55 -8.70 3.79
C LYS A 693 33.83 -8.08 5.15
N ILE A 694 32.77 -7.61 5.82
CA ILE A 694 32.78 -7.10 7.18
C ILE A 694 32.44 -8.23 8.18
N PRO A 695 33.29 -8.49 9.19
CA PRO A 695 33.01 -9.49 10.22
C PRO A 695 31.70 -9.23 10.98
N ASN A 696 31.06 -10.27 11.50
CA ASN A 696 29.86 -10.13 12.34
C ASN A 696 30.13 -9.48 13.70
N THR A 697 31.40 -9.40 14.11
CA THR A 697 31.85 -8.73 15.33
C THR A 697 32.01 -7.21 15.17
N ALA A 698 31.76 -6.66 13.98
CA ALA A 698 31.83 -5.22 13.75
C ALA A 698 30.70 -4.48 14.50
N ALA A 699 31.02 -3.32 15.06
CA ALA A 699 30.14 -2.53 15.92
C ALA A 699 29.39 -1.46 15.11
N TYR A 700 28.29 -1.86 14.46
CA TYR A 700 27.40 -0.95 13.72
C TYR A 700 26.06 -0.76 14.45
N PHE A 701 25.36 0.32 14.09
CA PHE A 701 23.96 0.50 14.52
C PHE A 701 23.04 -0.47 13.75
N PRO A 702 21.84 -0.76 14.27
CA PRO A 702 20.82 -1.50 13.54
C PRO A 702 20.63 -0.92 12.14
N ALA A 703 20.65 -1.80 11.14
CA ALA A 703 20.64 -1.41 9.75
C ALA A 703 19.76 -2.31 8.90
N CYS A 704 19.09 -1.73 7.90
CA CYS A 704 18.49 -2.43 6.77
C CYS A 704 18.46 -1.56 5.51
N ASN A 705 18.20 -2.18 4.36
CA ASN A 705 18.20 -1.51 3.06
C ASN A 705 16.81 -1.47 2.40
N ASP A 706 16.75 -0.88 1.20
CA ASP A 706 15.59 -0.75 0.33
C ASP A 706 14.86 -2.06 0.04
N LEU A 707 15.62 -3.12 -0.21
CA LEU A 707 15.06 -4.42 -0.54
C LEU A 707 14.37 -5.02 0.68
N GLU A 708 15.02 -4.97 1.84
CA GLU A 708 14.45 -5.48 3.09
C GLU A 708 13.19 -4.69 3.51
N ALA A 709 13.21 -3.36 3.35
CA ALA A 709 12.05 -2.52 3.63
C ALA A 709 10.90 -2.79 2.65
N SER A 710 11.18 -2.88 1.34
CA SER A 710 10.14 -3.05 0.31
C SER A 710 9.52 -4.44 0.32
N LEU A 711 10.26 -5.46 0.78
CA LEU A 711 9.75 -6.83 0.94
C LEU A 711 9.19 -7.11 2.33
N TYR A 712 9.17 -6.11 3.22
CA TYR A 712 8.87 -6.26 4.63
C TYR A 712 9.60 -7.45 5.28
N ALA A 713 10.86 -7.66 4.91
CA ALA A 713 11.65 -8.77 5.42
C ALA A 713 11.96 -8.64 6.92
N ASP A 714 11.79 -7.46 7.50
CA ASP A 714 11.94 -7.21 8.93
C ASP A 714 10.86 -6.22 9.40
N PRO A 715 10.09 -6.53 10.47
CA PRO A 715 9.05 -5.64 10.99
C PRO A 715 9.59 -4.36 11.62
N TYR A 716 10.89 -4.23 11.84
CA TYR A 716 11.54 -2.99 12.30
C TYR A 716 12.23 -2.23 11.18
N CYS A 717 12.09 -2.66 9.94
CA CYS A 717 12.66 -2.03 8.76
C CYS A 717 11.55 -1.54 7.84
N ASN A 718 11.19 -0.25 7.90
CA ASN A 718 10.30 0.36 6.91
C ASN A 718 10.45 1.89 6.86
N ARG A 719 10.00 2.42 5.73
CA ARG A 719 9.85 3.85 5.49
C ARG A 719 8.86 4.43 6.51
N HIS A 720 9.21 5.57 7.10
CA HIS A 720 8.36 6.32 8.01
C HIS A 720 7.97 5.59 9.31
N ASP A 721 8.70 4.53 9.71
CA ASP A 721 8.49 3.94 11.04
C ASP A 721 8.75 5.00 12.14
N ARG A 722 7.88 5.08 13.14
CA ARG A 722 8.01 6.01 14.28
C ARG A 722 7.96 5.25 15.60
N GLY A 723 8.94 5.46 16.46
CA GLY A 723 9.13 4.67 17.68
C GLY A 723 10.33 3.72 17.58
N ASN A 724 10.77 3.19 18.72
CA ASN A 724 11.94 2.28 18.77
C ASN A 724 11.56 0.84 19.15
N LYS A 725 10.31 0.62 19.57
CA LYS A 725 9.73 -0.67 19.98
C LYS A 725 8.55 -1.06 19.09
N ALA A 726 8.21 -2.34 19.09
CA ALA A 726 7.08 -2.87 18.31
C ALA A 726 5.75 -2.18 18.66
N SER A 727 5.46 -1.99 19.96
CA SER A 727 4.21 -1.33 20.40
C SER A 727 4.10 0.12 19.90
N GLU A 728 5.21 0.86 19.97
CA GLU A 728 5.27 2.26 19.53
C GLU A 728 5.12 2.39 18.02
N ILE A 729 5.83 1.54 17.26
CA ILE A 729 5.74 1.51 15.79
C ILE A 729 4.32 1.16 15.35
N MET A 730 3.71 0.12 15.91
CA MET A 730 2.32 -0.22 15.61
C MET A 730 1.35 0.91 15.93
N ALA A 731 1.48 1.54 17.11
CA ALA A 731 0.64 2.65 17.50
C ALA A 731 0.71 3.81 16.50
N SER A 732 1.90 4.09 15.93
CA SER A 732 2.04 5.12 14.91
C SER A 732 1.25 4.84 13.62
N TYR A 733 1.16 3.57 13.19
CA TYR A 733 0.35 3.19 12.03
C TYR A 733 -1.15 3.32 12.31
N PHE A 734 -1.60 2.99 13.53
CA PHE A 734 -3.00 3.19 13.92
C PHE A 734 -3.35 4.67 14.05
N ASP A 735 -2.46 5.48 14.63
CA ASP A 735 -2.59 6.94 14.65
C ASP A 735 -2.78 7.47 13.22
N GLY A 736 -1.99 6.99 12.24
CA GLY A 736 -2.14 7.36 10.83
C GLY A 736 -3.50 7.00 10.21
N ILE A 737 -4.19 5.97 10.71
CA ILE A 737 -5.55 5.60 10.28
C ILE A 737 -6.58 6.47 10.99
N ILE A 738 -6.52 6.54 12.32
CA ILE A 738 -7.56 7.10 13.21
C ILE A 738 -7.50 8.63 13.27
N ASN A 739 -6.31 9.23 13.23
CA ASN A 739 -6.19 10.68 13.31
C ASN A 739 -6.85 11.33 12.09
N ASN A 740 -7.58 12.41 12.36
CA ASN A 740 -8.33 13.17 11.38
C ASN A 740 -9.34 12.32 10.58
N LEU A 741 -9.81 11.19 11.15
CA LEU A 741 -10.77 10.30 10.50
C LEU A 741 -12.03 11.04 10.04
N ASP A 742 -12.54 11.98 10.83
CA ASP A 742 -13.68 12.81 10.44
C ASP A 742 -13.40 13.58 9.15
N THR A 743 -12.22 14.16 8.99
CA THR A 743 -11.86 14.89 7.76
C THR A 743 -11.59 13.98 6.56
N LYS A 744 -11.26 12.70 6.82
CA LYS A 744 -11.10 11.68 5.77
C LYS A 744 -12.46 11.15 5.30
N LEU A 745 -13.43 11.02 6.20
CA LEU A 745 -14.77 10.50 5.91
C LEU A 745 -15.75 11.59 5.46
N PHE A 746 -15.71 12.78 6.07
CA PHE A 746 -16.68 13.84 5.83
C PHE A 746 -16.08 14.97 4.99
N SER A 747 -16.92 15.52 4.11
CA SER A 747 -16.59 16.72 3.35
C SER A 747 -17.18 17.95 4.05
N PHE A 748 -16.31 18.76 4.66
CA PHE A 748 -16.71 19.95 5.42
C PHE A 748 -16.68 21.25 4.60
N THR A 749 -16.18 21.23 3.35
CA THR A 749 -16.03 22.45 2.51
C THR A 749 -16.51 22.23 1.08
N ASP A 750 -16.94 23.33 0.43
CA ASP A 750 -17.32 23.35 -0.98
C ASP A 750 -16.15 23.09 -1.96
N GLN A 751 -14.92 23.03 -1.44
CA GLN A 751 -13.69 22.84 -2.20
C GLN A 751 -13.23 21.38 -2.30
N ALA A 752 -13.78 20.45 -1.51
CA ALA A 752 -13.50 19.02 -1.65
C ALA A 752 -14.20 18.44 -2.90
N GLY A 753 -13.66 18.77 -4.08
CA GLY A 753 -14.22 18.44 -5.40
C GLY A 753 -13.97 17.01 -5.90
N GLY A 754 -13.50 16.11 -5.04
CA GLY A 754 -12.94 14.81 -5.46
C GLY A 754 -13.96 13.80 -5.94
N ASN A 755 -13.49 12.85 -6.77
CA ASN A 755 -14.23 11.64 -7.09
C ASN A 755 -14.38 10.77 -5.82
N PRO A 756 -15.61 10.52 -5.33
CA PRO A 756 -15.85 9.76 -4.10
C PRO A 756 -15.35 8.32 -4.20
N GLU A 757 -15.49 7.65 -5.35
CA GLU A 757 -14.96 6.29 -5.54
C GLU A 757 -13.43 6.25 -5.45
N ALA A 758 -12.74 7.26 -5.98
CA ALA A 758 -11.29 7.38 -5.87
C ALA A 758 -10.84 7.62 -4.43
N LYS A 759 -11.63 8.34 -3.63
CA LYS A 759 -11.36 8.57 -2.21
C LYS A 759 -11.65 7.33 -1.37
N GLU A 760 -12.71 6.58 -1.65
CA GLU A 760 -12.92 5.26 -1.06
C GLU A 760 -11.77 4.30 -1.39
N MET A 761 -11.30 4.30 -2.65
CA MET A 761 -10.15 3.49 -3.06
C MET A 761 -8.88 3.87 -2.31
N TYR A 762 -8.65 5.16 -2.08
CA TYR A 762 -7.54 5.63 -1.25
C TYR A 762 -7.68 5.11 0.20
N LEU A 763 -8.89 5.13 0.79
CA LEU A 763 -9.13 4.56 2.11
C LEU A 763 -8.83 3.05 2.17
N TRP A 764 -9.21 2.29 1.13
CA TRP A 764 -8.84 0.88 0.99
C TRP A 764 -7.33 0.68 0.96
N GLN A 765 -6.66 1.41 0.07
CA GLN A 765 -5.22 1.30 -0.11
C GLN A 765 -4.47 1.60 1.19
N GLN A 766 -4.78 2.71 1.86
CA GLN A 766 -4.13 3.10 3.10
C GLN A 766 -4.41 2.12 4.25
N SER A 767 -5.67 1.68 4.39
CA SER A 767 -6.04 0.71 5.44
C SER A 767 -5.33 -0.62 5.23
N LEU A 768 -5.30 -1.13 4.00
CA LEU A 768 -4.62 -2.39 3.69
C LEU A 768 -3.11 -2.27 3.86
N LEU A 769 -2.48 -1.19 3.38
CA LEU A 769 -1.03 -0.97 3.54
C LEU A 769 -0.63 -0.94 5.02
N ASN A 770 -1.28 -0.11 5.83
CA ASN A 770 -0.93 0.06 7.24
C ASN A 770 -1.20 -1.21 8.06
N LEU A 771 -2.35 -1.85 7.86
CA LEU A 771 -2.69 -3.08 8.59
C LEU A 771 -1.85 -4.28 8.12
N SER A 772 -1.43 -4.32 6.85
CA SER A 772 -0.44 -5.29 6.37
C SER A 772 0.87 -5.18 7.15
N ARG A 773 1.32 -3.94 7.40
CA ARG A 773 2.56 -3.68 8.11
C ARG A 773 2.46 -4.09 9.58
N ILE A 774 1.37 -3.74 10.25
CA ILE A 774 1.09 -4.13 11.64
C ILE A 774 1.09 -5.66 11.79
N ARG A 775 0.46 -6.37 10.85
CA ARG A 775 0.31 -7.83 10.92
C ARG A 775 1.66 -8.57 10.98
N ILE A 776 2.68 -8.06 10.31
CA ILE A 776 3.98 -8.73 10.14
C ILE A 776 4.71 -8.96 11.46
N PHE A 777 4.48 -8.12 12.47
CA PHE A 777 5.04 -8.34 13.80
C PHE A 777 4.53 -9.62 14.45
N TYR A 778 3.27 -10.02 14.19
CA TYR A 778 2.76 -11.31 14.66
C TYR A 778 3.49 -12.46 13.99
N ASP A 779 3.58 -12.41 12.66
CA ASP A 779 4.19 -13.48 11.87
C ASP A 779 5.70 -13.60 12.20
N TYR A 780 6.38 -12.47 12.40
CA TYR A 780 7.75 -12.41 12.92
C TYR A 780 7.88 -13.06 14.31
N MET A 781 7.01 -12.70 15.27
CA MET A 781 7.02 -13.28 16.61
C MET A 781 6.84 -14.80 16.55
N ARG A 782 5.87 -15.27 15.77
CA ARG A 782 5.55 -16.69 15.63
C ARG A 782 6.68 -17.47 14.96
N GLN A 783 7.34 -16.91 13.95
CA GLN A 783 8.45 -17.57 13.27
C GLN A 783 9.72 -17.61 14.15
N LYS A 784 10.10 -16.47 14.73
CA LYS A 784 11.32 -16.31 15.56
C LYS A 784 11.27 -17.13 16.85
N TYR A 785 10.10 -17.19 17.50
CA TYR A 785 9.92 -17.88 18.79
C TYR A 785 9.09 -19.17 18.68
N SER A 786 8.99 -19.75 17.48
CA SER A 786 8.19 -20.95 17.19
C SER A 786 8.47 -22.09 18.17
N LYS A 787 9.75 -22.39 18.44
CA LYS A 787 10.18 -23.44 19.38
C LYS A 787 9.74 -23.16 20.81
N GLN A 788 10.00 -21.95 21.30
CA GLN A 788 9.67 -21.53 22.66
C GLN A 788 8.15 -21.57 22.90
N ILE A 789 7.36 -21.11 21.93
CA ILE A 789 5.89 -21.16 21.96
C ILE A 789 5.42 -22.61 21.95
N ALA A 790 5.97 -23.46 21.08
CA ALA A 790 5.58 -24.87 21.00
C ALA A 790 5.90 -25.65 22.28
N GLU A 791 7.04 -25.37 22.92
CA GLU A 791 7.48 -26.11 24.10
C GLU A 791 6.67 -25.81 25.36
N ILE A 792 6.16 -24.58 25.48
CA ILE A 792 5.47 -24.09 26.69
C ILE A 792 3.96 -23.96 26.47
N VAL A 793 3.54 -23.31 25.39
CA VAL A 793 2.13 -22.96 25.17
C VAL A 793 1.34 -24.16 24.64
N ALA A 794 1.88 -24.89 23.65
CA ALA A 794 1.16 -25.96 22.95
C ALA A 794 0.72 -27.16 23.82
N LYS A 795 1.27 -27.28 25.03
CA LYS A 795 1.03 -28.42 25.95
C LYS A 795 -0.22 -28.25 26.81
N ASP A 796 -0.68 -27.01 27.01
CA ASP A 796 -1.75 -26.70 27.96
C ASP A 796 -2.70 -25.64 27.40
N GLU A 797 -4.01 -25.94 27.41
CA GLU A 797 -5.05 -25.00 26.95
C GLU A 797 -5.04 -23.72 27.79
N GLN A 798 -4.74 -23.83 29.09
CA GLN A 798 -4.67 -22.66 29.96
C GLN A 798 -3.56 -21.69 29.55
N ASN A 799 -2.43 -22.20 29.02
CA ASN A 799 -1.35 -21.33 28.56
C ASN A 799 -1.72 -20.52 27.32
N PHE A 800 -2.60 -21.04 26.44
CA PHE A 800 -3.12 -20.26 25.33
C PHE A 800 -4.07 -19.17 25.82
N MET A 801 -4.96 -19.50 26.77
CA MET A 801 -5.94 -18.56 27.32
C MET A 801 -5.31 -17.44 28.15
N GLU A 802 -4.17 -17.70 28.79
CA GLU A 802 -3.46 -16.75 29.65
C GLU A 802 -2.25 -16.08 28.97
N PHE A 803 -1.96 -16.39 27.70
CA PHE A 803 -0.74 -15.92 27.00
C PHE A 803 -0.59 -14.40 27.04
N TYR A 804 -1.59 -13.67 26.52
CA TYR A 804 -1.59 -12.21 26.49
C TYR A 804 -1.72 -11.58 27.88
N ASP A 805 -2.64 -12.10 28.70
CA ASP A 805 -2.86 -11.58 30.04
C ASP A 805 -1.63 -11.73 30.95
N THR A 806 -0.80 -12.76 30.72
CA THR A 806 0.49 -12.91 31.40
C THR A 806 1.53 -11.93 30.87
N CYS A 807 1.70 -11.80 29.54
CA CYS A 807 2.72 -10.90 28.98
C CYS A 807 2.43 -9.41 29.26
N SER A 808 1.15 -9.04 29.30
CA SER A 808 0.67 -7.70 29.68
C SER A 808 0.66 -7.45 31.19
N GLY A 809 0.99 -8.45 32.01
CA GLY A 809 1.09 -8.32 33.47
C GLY A 809 -0.25 -8.23 34.21
N LYS A 810 -1.37 -8.54 33.53
CA LYS A 810 -2.70 -8.61 34.18
C LYS A 810 -2.82 -9.82 35.10
N ILE A 811 -2.06 -10.88 34.83
CA ILE A 811 -2.08 -12.13 35.57
C ILE A 811 -0.65 -12.59 35.85
N ASN A 812 -0.35 -12.97 37.10
CA ASN A 812 1.00 -13.36 37.52
C ASN A 812 1.11 -14.80 38.06
N HIS A 813 0.04 -15.61 38.07
CA HIS A 813 0.09 -16.97 38.63
C HIS A 813 0.65 -18.04 37.67
N ASN A 814 0.72 -17.78 36.37
CA ASN A 814 1.26 -18.74 35.40
C ASN A 814 2.80 -18.68 35.37
N SER A 815 3.44 -19.45 36.25
CA SER A 815 4.91 -19.45 36.41
C SER A 815 5.67 -19.82 35.14
N LYS A 816 5.11 -20.67 34.27
CA LYS A 816 5.76 -21.08 33.02
C LYS A 816 5.83 -19.94 32.01
N LEU A 817 4.71 -19.25 31.80
CA LEU A 817 4.66 -18.10 30.90
C LEU A 817 5.46 -16.92 31.45
N ASN A 818 5.40 -16.65 32.76
CA ASN A 818 6.23 -15.63 33.38
C ASN A 818 7.73 -15.89 33.19
N ASN A 819 8.18 -17.12 33.37
CA ASN A 819 9.58 -17.49 33.12
C ASN A 819 9.96 -17.29 31.65
N LEU A 820 9.06 -17.62 30.70
CA LEU A 820 9.29 -17.39 29.27
C LEU A 820 9.47 -15.90 28.96
N PHE A 821 8.54 -15.05 29.39
CA PHE A 821 8.57 -13.61 29.10
C PHE A 821 9.69 -12.86 29.84
N ASN A 822 10.08 -13.32 31.03
CA ASN A 822 11.23 -12.76 31.74
C ASN A 822 12.57 -13.13 31.08
N HIS A 823 12.63 -14.27 30.40
CA HIS A 823 13.84 -14.71 29.71
C HIS A 823 13.97 -14.09 28.30
N TYR A 824 12.85 -13.83 27.63
CA TYR A 824 12.81 -13.26 26.29
C TYR A 824 12.03 -11.93 26.27
N GLU A 825 12.70 -10.84 26.59
CA GLU A 825 12.09 -9.50 26.68
C GLU A 825 11.45 -9.04 25.36
N GLU A 826 12.09 -9.30 24.22
CA GLU A 826 11.53 -8.98 22.91
C GLU A 826 10.25 -9.79 22.60
N LEU A 827 10.15 -11.05 23.05
CA LEU A 827 8.92 -11.83 22.92
C LEU A 827 7.80 -11.22 23.76
N LYS A 828 8.11 -10.72 24.96
CA LYS A 828 7.14 -10.00 25.80
C LYS A 828 6.66 -8.72 25.12
N GLU A 829 7.57 -7.93 24.55
CA GLU A 829 7.23 -6.71 23.82
C GLU A 829 6.36 -6.99 22.58
N LEU A 830 6.73 -7.98 21.76
CA LEU A 830 5.94 -8.40 20.61
C LEU A 830 4.55 -8.94 21.03
N CYS A 831 4.46 -9.61 22.17
CA CYS A 831 3.19 -10.07 22.71
C CYS A 831 2.26 -8.90 23.09
N ILE A 832 2.81 -7.89 23.77
CA ILE A 832 2.07 -6.68 24.15
C ILE A 832 1.61 -5.92 22.89
N ALA A 833 2.52 -5.71 21.95
CA ALA A 833 2.24 -4.99 20.70
C ALA A 833 1.10 -5.65 19.90
N ASN A 834 1.14 -6.97 19.74
CA ASN A 834 0.09 -7.70 19.02
C ASN A 834 -1.26 -7.69 19.77
N GLY A 835 -1.25 -7.73 21.10
CA GLY A 835 -2.47 -7.54 21.89
C GLY A 835 -3.06 -6.14 21.73
N GLN A 836 -2.22 -5.11 21.64
CA GLN A 836 -2.66 -3.74 21.29
C GLN A 836 -3.25 -3.70 19.89
N ALA A 837 -2.60 -4.31 18.90
CA ALA A 837 -3.09 -4.38 17.52
C ALA A 837 -4.50 -4.99 17.45
N ILE A 838 -4.78 -6.07 18.16
CA ILE A 838 -6.12 -6.68 18.19
C ILE A 838 -7.17 -5.73 18.80
N ASN A 839 -6.82 -4.98 19.85
CA ASN A 839 -7.73 -3.99 20.44
C ASN A 839 -8.02 -2.85 19.46
N GLU A 840 -7.00 -2.35 18.76
CA GLU A 840 -7.18 -1.30 17.74
C GLU A 840 -7.98 -1.79 16.53
N LEU A 841 -7.71 -3.01 16.05
CA LEU A 841 -8.54 -3.67 15.02
C LEU A 841 -10.01 -3.78 15.47
N THR A 842 -10.25 -4.04 16.74
CA THR A 842 -11.61 -4.06 17.32
C THR A 842 -12.28 -2.70 17.23
N LEU A 843 -11.56 -1.62 17.59
CA LEU A 843 -12.05 -0.25 17.49
C LEU A 843 -12.38 0.12 16.04
N LEU A 844 -11.49 -0.21 15.09
CA LEU A 844 -11.71 0.05 13.66
C LEU A 844 -12.93 -0.70 13.10
N MET A 845 -13.16 -1.94 13.50
CA MET A 845 -14.37 -2.70 13.12
C MET A 845 -15.65 -2.12 13.74
N SER A 846 -15.52 -1.44 14.88
CA SER A 846 -16.63 -0.90 15.68
C SER A 846 -16.91 0.58 15.42
N LEU A 847 -16.29 1.18 14.39
CA LEU A 847 -16.49 2.59 14.05
C LEU A 847 -17.97 2.92 13.83
N ASP A 848 -18.48 3.93 14.54
CA ASP A 848 -19.83 4.46 14.37
C ASP A 848 -19.90 5.43 13.18
N ALA A 849 -19.61 4.90 12.00
CA ALA A 849 -19.66 5.62 10.72
C ALA A 849 -20.50 4.84 9.71
N ALA A 850 -21.05 5.54 8.71
CA ALA A 850 -21.95 4.91 7.74
C ALA A 850 -21.25 3.79 6.93
N ASP A 851 -21.99 2.72 6.66
CA ASP A 851 -21.53 1.63 5.80
C ASP A 851 -21.74 1.94 4.30
N TYR A 852 -22.30 3.09 3.98
CA TYR A 852 -22.54 3.58 2.62
C TYR A 852 -22.12 5.04 2.49
N SER A 853 -21.61 5.40 1.32
CA SER A 853 -21.26 6.78 1.01
C SER A 853 -22.50 7.60 0.69
N LYS A 854 -22.61 8.78 1.30
CA LYS A 854 -23.66 9.77 1.03
C LYS A 854 -23.12 10.78 0.02
N TYR A 855 -23.60 10.67 -1.20
CA TYR A 855 -23.18 11.53 -2.32
C TYR A 855 -23.89 12.89 -2.27
N ASP A 856 -23.16 13.96 -2.56
CA ASP A 856 -23.71 15.29 -2.82
C ASP A 856 -23.87 15.49 -4.33
N ARG A 857 -25.06 15.14 -4.83
CA ARG A 857 -25.38 15.22 -6.26
C ARG A 857 -25.67 16.64 -6.73
N ASP A 858 -25.92 17.57 -5.82
CA ASP A 858 -26.17 18.98 -6.16
C ASP A 858 -24.89 19.65 -6.70
N LYS A 859 -23.72 19.06 -6.42
CA LYS A 859 -22.40 19.47 -6.91
C LYS A 859 -21.91 18.69 -8.13
N TYR A 860 -22.80 17.97 -8.81
CA TYR A 860 -22.51 17.30 -10.07
C TYR A 860 -22.08 18.33 -11.13
N MET A 861 -20.93 18.11 -11.76
CA MET A 861 -20.47 18.90 -12.89
C MET A 861 -19.98 18.00 -14.02
N MET A 862 -20.59 18.11 -15.19
CA MET A 862 -20.09 17.50 -16.42
C MET A 862 -19.54 18.62 -17.32
N PRO A 863 -18.21 18.70 -17.52
CA PRO A 863 -17.65 19.71 -18.40
C PRO A 863 -18.11 19.46 -19.85
N ALA A 864 -18.98 20.32 -20.39
CA ALA A 864 -19.43 20.27 -21.77
C ALA A 864 -18.55 21.15 -22.68
N GLY A 865 -18.03 20.59 -23.78
CA GLY A 865 -17.23 21.30 -24.79
C GLY A 865 -16.35 20.35 -25.64
N MET A 866 -15.73 20.84 -26.71
CA MET A 866 -14.54 20.26 -27.35
C MET A 866 -13.35 21.17 -27.01
N SER A 867 -12.25 20.61 -26.54
CA SER A 867 -11.07 21.38 -26.11
C SER A 867 -9.95 21.09 -27.11
N ALA A 868 -9.48 22.12 -27.79
CA ALA A 868 -8.22 22.11 -28.51
C ALA A 868 -7.15 22.74 -27.59
N LEU A 869 -5.98 22.10 -27.50
CA LEU A 869 -4.70 22.64 -27.00
C LEU A 869 -4.77 23.36 -25.62
N ASP A 870 -4.53 22.60 -24.54
CA ASP A 870 -4.15 23.05 -23.18
C ASP A 870 -5.23 23.29 -22.10
N VAL A 871 -6.42 22.68 -22.18
CA VAL A 871 -7.38 22.68 -21.05
C VAL A 871 -7.63 21.26 -20.53
N ASN A 872 -7.09 20.95 -19.35
CA ASN A 872 -7.34 19.69 -18.64
C ASN A 872 -8.76 19.75 -18.05
N ARG A 873 -9.64 18.81 -18.43
CA ARG A 873 -11.01 18.78 -17.92
C ARG A 873 -11.04 18.06 -16.58
N ASP A 874 -11.51 18.74 -15.55
CA ASP A 874 -11.79 18.10 -14.27
C ASP A 874 -13.10 17.31 -14.35
N TYR A 875 -12.99 15.99 -14.48
CA TYR A 875 -14.10 15.04 -14.35
C TYR A 875 -14.27 14.53 -12.91
N GLY A 876 -13.52 15.05 -11.95
CA GLY A 876 -13.58 14.64 -10.54
C GLY A 876 -14.98 14.80 -9.94
N ARG A 877 -15.77 15.76 -10.44
CA ARG A 877 -17.14 16.03 -10.02
C ARG A 877 -18.22 15.42 -10.93
N PHE A 878 -17.84 14.53 -11.86
CA PHE A 878 -18.79 13.89 -12.77
C PHE A 878 -19.87 13.07 -12.06
N PHE A 879 -19.67 12.64 -10.81
CA PHE A 879 -20.71 11.97 -10.03
C PHE A 879 -21.20 12.79 -8.83
N GLY A 880 -20.86 14.08 -8.78
CA GLY A 880 -20.99 14.92 -7.58
C GLY A 880 -19.79 14.78 -6.65
N THR A 881 -19.92 15.29 -5.41
CA THR A 881 -18.94 15.07 -4.33
C THR A 881 -19.54 14.10 -3.30
N TRP A 882 -18.91 13.94 -2.13
CA TRP A 882 -19.51 13.23 -0.98
C TRP A 882 -19.81 14.20 0.15
N LYS A 883 -20.78 13.86 1.01
CA LYS A 883 -20.97 14.44 2.36
C LYS A 883 -20.30 13.56 3.40
N GLU A 884 -20.40 12.25 3.22
CA GLU A 884 -19.83 11.20 4.08
C GLU A 884 -19.41 10.02 3.19
N LEU A 885 -18.18 9.52 3.38
CA LEU A 885 -17.70 8.28 2.77
C LEU A 885 -18.01 7.08 3.67
N THR A 886 -18.18 5.92 3.05
CA THR A 886 -18.32 4.65 3.77
C THR A 886 -17.06 4.33 4.59
N ALA A 887 -17.26 3.83 5.81
CA ALA A 887 -16.19 3.31 6.66
C ALA A 887 -15.85 1.83 6.38
N ILE A 888 -16.54 1.18 5.43
CA ILE A 888 -16.31 -0.22 5.06
C ILE A 888 -14.86 -0.52 4.67
N PRO A 889 -14.13 0.33 3.91
CA PRO A 889 -12.72 0.10 3.62
C PRO A 889 -11.90 -0.14 4.88
N ILE A 890 -12.14 0.65 5.94
CA ILE A 890 -11.41 0.55 7.20
C ILE A 890 -11.86 -0.68 8.00
N LYS A 891 -13.18 -0.82 8.20
CA LYS A 891 -13.78 -1.91 8.98
C LYS A 891 -13.41 -3.29 8.41
N THR A 892 -13.53 -3.44 7.09
CA THR A 892 -13.29 -4.72 6.42
C THR A 892 -11.81 -5.06 6.34
N SER A 893 -10.92 -4.08 6.10
CA SER A 893 -9.47 -4.33 6.20
C SER A 893 -9.06 -4.76 7.60
N ALA A 894 -9.65 -4.18 8.65
CA ALA A 894 -9.41 -4.59 10.03
C ALA A 894 -9.84 -6.04 10.28
N LEU A 895 -11.05 -6.41 9.85
CA LEU A 895 -11.54 -7.78 9.94
C LEU A 895 -10.67 -8.77 9.14
N TYR A 896 -10.21 -8.39 7.95
CA TYR A 896 -9.31 -9.19 7.13
C TYR A 896 -7.99 -9.48 7.88
N TYR A 897 -7.31 -8.46 8.42
CA TYR A 897 -6.02 -8.66 9.10
C TYR A 897 -6.13 -9.32 10.48
N LEU A 898 -7.29 -9.22 11.13
CA LEU A 898 -7.60 -10.01 12.32
C LEU A 898 -7.70 -11.51 12.02
N THR A 899 -8.30 -11.87 10.87
CA THR A 899 -8.70 -13.25 10.54
C THR A 899 -7.79 -13.97 9.54
N THR A 900 -6.99 -13.24 8.76
CA THR A 900 -6.08 -13.84 7.78
C THR A 900 -5.01 -14.66 8.48
N THR A 901 -4.65 -15.78 7.88
CA THR A 901 -3.48 -16.56 8.29
C THR A 901 -2.26 -16.19 7.45
N SER A 902 -2.46 -15.59 6.28
CA SER A 902 -1.40 -15.34 5.30
C SER A 902 -0.86 -13.93 5.40
N PRO A 903 0.44 -13.75 5.73
CA PRO A 903 1.08 -12.45 5.62
C PRO A 903 1.16 -12.04 4.15
N SER A 904 0.73 -10.82 3.88
CA SER A 904 0.72 -10.23 2.54
C SER A 904 1.04 -8.75 2.61
N MET A 905 1.62 -8.21 1.54
CA MET A 905 1.82 -6.79 1.31
C MET A 905 0.99 -6.34 0.12
N LEU A 906 0.59 -5.07 0.10
CA LEU A 906 -0.11 -4.50 -1.05
C LEU A 906 0.92 -3.87 -2.00
N TYR A 907 1.06 -4.43 -3.20
CA TYR A 907 1.94 -3.92 -4.26
C TYR A 907 1.10 -3.60 -5.50
N ASN A 908 1.06 -2.35 -5.95
CA ASN A 908 0.22 -1.90 -7.07
C ASN A 908 -1.25 -2.34 -6.98
N MET A 909 -1.84 -2.25 -5.77
CA MET A 909 -3.19 -2.74 -5.44
C MET A 909 -3.39 -4.26 -5.50
N GLU A 910 -2.32 -5.04 -5.66
CA GLU A 910 -2.36 -6.51 -5.61
C GLU A 910 -1.75 -7.02 -4.30
N PHE A 911 -2.32 -8.08 -3.73
CA PHE A 911 -1.75 -8.75 -2.57
C PHE A 911 -0.59 -9.64 -3.02
N ALA A 912 0.64 -9.27 -2.63
CA ALA A 912 1.82 -10.09 -2.78
C ALA A 912 2.11 -10.83 -1.46
N PRO A 913 2.41 -12.14 -1.48
CA PRO A 913 2.86 -12.84 -0.28
C PRO A 913 4.20 -12.26 0.17
N ILE A 914 4.47 -12.31 1.49
CA ILE A 914 5.76 -11.88 2.03
C ILE A 914 6.66 -13.12 2.11
N PRO A 915 7.65 -13.29 1.23
CA PRO A 915 8.34 -14.58 1.04
C PRO A 915 8.94 -15.15 2.31
N LYS A 916 9.43 -14.29 3.22
CA LYS A 916 10.01 -14.69 4.49
C LYS A 916 9.03 -15.35 5.45
N TYR A 917 7.75 -14.96 5.40
CA TYR A 917 6.70 -15.38 6.34
C TYR A 917 5.57 -16.19 5.68
N SER A 918 5.70 -16.53 4.39
CA SER A 918 4.69 -17.28 3.63
C SER A 918 5.18 -18.68 3.23
N ASP A 919 6.05 -19.31 4.02
CA ASP A 919 6.47 -20.70 3.76
C ASP A 919 5.40 -21.72 4.22
N SER A 920 5.54 -22.98 3.80
CA SER A 920 4.59 -24.05 4.12
C SER A 920 4.44 -24.33 5.62
N GLU A 921 5.37 -23.85 6.45
CA GLU A 921 5.36 -23.98 7.91
C GLU A 921 4.86 -22.70 8.62
N SER A 922 4.59 -21.64 7.86
CA SER A 922 4.09 -20.33 8.33
C SER A 922 2.55 -20.34 8.35
N HIS A 923 1.83 -19.23 8.15
CA HIS A 923 0.36 -19.17 8.22
C HIS A 923 -0.27 -19.30 9.62
N TYR A 924 0.11 -18.42 10.53
CA TYR A 924 -0.39 -18.43 11.91
C TYR A 924 -1.67 -17.60 12.06
N SER A 925 -2.54 -17.94 13.02
CA SER A 925 -3.75 -17.15 13.30
C SER A 925 -3.63 -16.43 14.63
N TYR A 926 -4.10 -15.18 14.73
CA TYR A 926 -4.26 -14.49 16.01
C TYR A 926 -5.16 -15.27 16.98
N ALA A 927 -6.13 -16.02 16.45
CA ALA A 927 -7.07 -16.81 17.22
C ALA A 927 -6.40 -17.85 18.13
N THR A 928 -5.17 -18.28 17.81
CA THR A 928 -4.45 -19.31 18.58
C THR A 928 -3.84 -18.74 19.86
N LEU A 929 -3.03 -17.67 19.78
CA LEU A 929 -2.33 -17.10 20.94
C LEU A 929 -3.10 -15.98 21.65
N TYR A 930 -4.15 -15.45 21.00
CA TYR A 930 -5.02 -14.42 21.55
C TYR A 930 -6.50 -14.85 21.49
N PRO A 931 -6.86 -16.07 21.95
CA PRO A 931 -8.20 -16.62 21.76
C PRO A 931 -9.29 -15.76 22.42
N VAL A 932 -8.97 -15.16 23.56
CA VAL A 932 -9.88 -14.29 24.31
C VAL A 932 -10.09 -12.96 23.59
N GLU A 933 -9.01 -12.29 23.20
CA GLU A 933 -9.04 -10.98 22.52
C GLU A 933 -9.68 -11.13 21.14
N TYR A 934 -9.32 -12.17 20.40
CA TYR A 934 -9.89 -12.50 19.09
C TYR A 934 -11.42 -12.69 19.18
N THR A 935 -11.88 -13.51 20.15
CA THR A 935 -13.32 -13.76 20.34
C THR A 935 -14.07 -12.49 20.73
N LYS A 936 -13.50 -11.68 21.65
CA LYS A 936 -14.05 -10.36 22.01
C LYS A 936 -14.13 -9.42 20.81
N SER A 937 -13.14 -9.46 19.92
CA SER A 937 -13.08 -8.61 18.73
C SER A 937 -14.23 -8.93 17.78
N LEU A 938 -14.47 -10.22 17.51
CA LEU A 938 -15.63 -10.67 16.71
C LEU A 938 -16.95 -10.33 17.40
N HIS A 939 -17.01 -10.46 18.73
CA HIS A 939 -18.17 -10.08 19.52
C HIS A 939 -18.53 -8.61 19.31
N ALA A 940 -17.57 -7.71 19.51
CA ALA A 940 -17.74 -6.27 19.32
C ALA A 940 -18.07 -5.93 17.86
N ALA A 941 -17.37 -6.53 16.89
CA ALA A 941 -17.62 -6.29 15.47
C ALA A 941 -19.08 -6.59 15.05
N VAL A 942 -19.75 -7.57 15.67
CA VAL A 942 -21.17 -7.80 15.43
C VAL A 942 -22.05 -6.89 16.28
N ASN A 943 -21.78 -6.82 17.59
CA ASN A 943 -22.63 -6.07 18.52
C ASN A 943 -22.76 -4.59 18.14
N GLU A 944 -21.65 -3.96 17.76
CA GLU A 944 -21.60 -2.54 17.40
C GLU A 944 -22.13 -2.26 15.97
N ASN A 945 -22.24 -3.31 15.14
CA ASN A 945 -22.79 -3.19 13.78
C ASN A 945 -24.22 -3.74 13.64
N ILE A 946 -24.91 -4.03 14.76
CA ILE A 946 -26.37 -4.27 14.80
C ILE A 946 -27.03 -3.09 15.52
N LYS A 947 -27.83 -2.32 14.81
CA LYS A 947 -28.65 -1.26 15.42
C LYS A 947 -30.10 -1.71 15.47
N LEU A 948 -30.66 -1.78 16.68
CA LEU A 948 -32.08 -2.03 16.89
C LEU A 948 -32.79 -0.73 17.27
N PRO A 949 -34.08 -0.55 16.90
CA PRO A 949 -34.85 0.63 17.27
C PRO A 949 -34.97 0.74 18.79
N SER A 950 -34.67 1.90 19.37
CA SER A 950 -34.96 2.17 20.79
C SER A 950 -36.34 2.81 20.98
N GLU A 951 -36.86 2.81 22.21
CA GLU A 951 -38.12 3.52 22.56
C GLU A 951 -37.97 5.05 22.46
N ASN A 952 -36.74 5.59 22.53
CA ASN A 952 -36.49 7.03 22.59
C ASN A 952 -36.14 7.65 21.23
N ASP A 953 -35.99 6.85 20.18
CA ASP A 953 -35.64 7.34 18.84
C ASP A 953 -36.57 6.70 17.79
N GLU A 954 -37.68 7.38 17.51
CA GLU A 954 -38.70 6.94 16.55
C GLU A 954 -38.17 6.83 15.11
N ASN A 955 -37.05 7.49 14.80
CA ASN A 955 -36.45 7.50 13.45
C ASN A 955 -35.38 6.41 13.25
N GLN A 956 -34.98 5.70 14.32
CA GLN A 956 -33.92 4.71 14.25
C GLN A 956 -34.42 3.40 13.60
N ARG A 957 -33.96 3.11 12.39
CA ARG A 957 -34.27 1.87 11.65
C ARG A 957 -33.45 0.69 12.19
N THR A 958 -33.98 -0.52 12.06
CA THR A 958 -33.20 -1.75 12.27
C THR A 958 -32.15 -1.88 11.17
N ILE A 959 -30.87 -1.89 11.54
CA ILE A 959 -29.75 -1.99 10.59
C ILE A 959 -28.87 -3.18 10.97
N VAL A 960 -28.62 -4.04 9.99
CA VAL A 960 -27.53 -5.03 10.02
C VAL A 960 -26.41 -4.48 9.16
N GLY A 961 -25.29 -4.13 9.79
CA GLY A 961 -24.12 -3.55 9.12
C GLY A 961 -23.49 -4.50 8.11
N ARG A 962 -22.94 -3.95 7.04
CA ARG A 962 -22.31 -4.70 5.95
C ARG A 962 -21.10 -5.50 6.41
N LEU A 963 -20.41 -5.05 7.47
CA LEU A 963 -19.29 -5.79 8.05
C LEU A 963 -19.69 -7.22 8.48
N ILE A 964 -20.91 -7.41 9.01
CA ILE A 964 -21.40 -8.71 9.48
C ILE A 964 -21.47 -9.74 8.34
N HIS A 965 -21.78 -9.29 7.12
CA HIS A 965 -21.76 -10.16 5.93
C HIS A 965 -20.38 -10.72 5.65
N SER A 966 -19.33 -9.95 5.95
CA SER A 966 -17.94 -10.35 5.73
C SER A 966 -17.40 -11.28 6.81
N ILE A 967 -17.94 -11.24 8.04
CA ILE A 967 -17.43 -12.04 9.17
C ILE A 967 -17.51 -13.54 8.89
N GLY A 968 -18.60 -14.06 8.34
CA GLY A 968 -18.72 -15.49 8.04
C GLY A 968 -17.64 -15.98 7.07
N GLY A 969 -17.38 -15.22 5.99
CA GLY A 969 -16.36 -15.55 5.01
C GLY A 969 -14.93 -15.43 5.55
N PHE A 970 -14.66 -14.39 6.34
CA PHE A 970 -13.33 -14.16 6.91
C PHE A 970 -13.02 -15.07 8.10
N ALA A 971 -14.00 -15.40 8.94
CA ALA A 971 -13.84 -16.40 9.99
C ALA A 971 -13.50 -17.78 9.43
N PHE A 972 -13.95 -18.11 8.22
CA PHE A 972 -13.56 -19.34 7.52
C PHE A 972 -12.08 -19.36 7.12
N MET A 973 -11.45 -18.20 6.85
CA MET A 973 -10.01 -18.16 6.50
C MET A 973 -9.11 -18.65 7.63
N ASN A 974 -9.54 -18.60 8.90
CA ASN A 974 -8.79 -19.21 10.00
C ASN A 974 -8.69 -20.73 9.90
N GLN A 975 -9.50 -21.38 9.05
CA GLN A 975 -9.42 -22.83 8.86
C GLN A 975 -8.15 -23.27 8.14
N SER A 976 -7.49 -22.37 7.40
CA SER A 976 -6.20 -22.64 6.75
C SER A 976 -4.99 -22.28 7.62
N THR A 977 -5.16 -22.21 8.95
CA THR A 977 -4.03 -21.97 9.86
C THR A 977 -3.20 -23.24 10.06
N ASN A 978 -1.87 -23.10 10.01
CA ASN A 978 -0.96 -24.19 10.35
C ASN A 978 -0.87 -24.43 11.87
N ASP A 979 -1.50 -23.57 12.67
CA ASP A 979 -1.60 -23.76 14.13
C ASP A 979 -2.36 -25.03 14.53
N GLN A 980 -3.13 -25.65 13.63
CA GLN A 980 -3.83 -26.90 13.94
C GLN A 980 -2.87 -28.02 14.36
N ASN A 981 -1.63 -27.99 13.87
CA ASN A 981 -0.60 -28.99 14.22
C ASN A 981 0.13 -28.66 15.54
N LEU A 982 -0.20 -27.55 16.21
CA LEU A 982 0.48 -27.06 17.41
C LEU A 982 -0.16 -27.63 18.70
N GLY A 983 0.03 -28.93 18.95
CA GLY A 983 -0.39 -29.57 20.20
C GLY A 983 -1.90 -29.47 20.45
N LYS A 984 -2.31 -28.78 21.53
CA LYS A 984 -3.74 -28.61 21.88
C LYS A 984 -4.46 -27.46 21.15
N ALA A 985 -3.80 -26.77 20.20
CA ALA A 985 -4.38 -25.64 19.49
C ALA A 985 -5.65 -25.98 18.70
N GLU A 986 -5.77 -27.20 18.14
CA GLU A 986 -6.97 -27.65 17.42
C GLU A 986 -8.24 -27.49 18.27
N ARG A 987 -8.19 -27.91 19.54
CA ARG A 987 -9.34 -27.82 20.46
C ARG A 987 -9.70 -26.38 20.81
N ILE A 988 -8.73 -25.48 20.86
CA ILE A 988 -9.00 -24.04 21.10
C ILE A 988 -9.63 -23.41 19.86
N LEU A 989 -9.13 -23.73 18.67
CA LEU A 989 -9.71 -23.28 17.42
C LEU A 989 -11.16 -23.79 17.25
N GLU A 990 -11.44 -25.02 17.67
CA GLU A 990 -12.81 -25.57 17.72
C GLU A 990 -13.70 -24.78 18.69
N LYS A 991 -13.24 -24.52 19.92
CA LYS A 991 -13.96 -23.67 20.88
C LYS A 991 -14.26 -22.28 20.31
N ILE A 992 -13.30 -21.65 19.63
CA ILE A 992 -13.50 -20.34 18.99
C ILE A 992 -14.55 -20.40 17.88
N ARG A 993 -14.50 -21.43 17.02
CA ARG A 993 -15.51 -21.65 15.97
C ARG A 993 -16.91 -21.82 16.60
N ASN A 994 -16.99 -22.53 17.71
CA ASN A 994 -18.24 -22.71 18.44
C ASN A 994 -18.78 -21.39 19.00
N GLN A 995 -17.97 -20.34 19.20
CA GLN A 995 -18.48 -19.04 19.70
C GLN A 995 -19.35 -18.28 18.68
N VAL A 996 -19.23 -18.64 17.39
CA VAL A 996 -20.01 -18.04 16.30
C VAL A 996 -20.89 -19.07 15.58
N GLY A 997 -20.89 -20.32 16.05
CA GLY A 997 -21.57 -21.48 15.46
C GLY A 997 -23.07 -21.49 15.69
N PHE A 998 -23.86 -21.24 14.64
CA PHE A 998 -25.33 -21.34 14.69
C PHE A 998 -25.81 -22.47 13.77
N GLN A 999 -26.83 -23.22 14.21
CA GLN A 999 -27.50 -24.20 13.37
C GLN A 999 -28.77 -23.58 12.80
N VAL A 1000 -28.76 -23.30 11.50
CA VAL A 1000 -29.93 -22.74 10.80
C VAL A 1000 -30.68 -23.90 10.12
N SER A 1001 -31.95 -24.08 10.46
CA SER A 1001 -32.82 -25.09 9.85
C SER A 1001 -34.20 -24.53 9.51
N LEU A 1002 -34.91 -25.20 8.61
CA LEU A 1002 -36.31 -24.90 8.32
C LEU A 1002 -37.19 -25.70 9.27
N GLY A 1003 -38.14 -25.03 9.90
CA GLY A 1003 -39.11 -25.63 10.80
C GLY A 1003 -40.54 -25.28 10.41
N MET A 1004 -41.48 -25.89 11.11
CA MET A 1004 -42.90 -25.59 11.04
C MET A 1004 -43.43 -25.41 12.47
N VAL A 1005 -43.96 -24.24 12.78
CA VAL A 1005 -44.66 -24.02 14.05
C VAL A 1005 -46.10 -24.47 13.87
N ILE A 1006 -46.52 -25.43 14.68
CA ILE A 1006 -47.87 -25.99 14.72
C ILE A 1006 -48.59 -25.38 15.92
N LEU A 1007 -49.66 -24.66 15.65
CA LEU A 1007 -50.52 -23.99 16.62
C LEU A 1007 -51.66 -24.90 17.02
N LYS A 1008 -51.88 -25.01 18.32
CA LYS A 1008 -52.99 -25.73 18.94
C LYS A 1008 -53.78 -24.76 19.82
N GLU A 1009 -55.08 -24.72 19.61
CA GLU A 1009 -55.97 -23.82 20.33
C GLU A 1009 -56.21 -24.26 21.79
N HIS A 1010 -56.35 -23.28 22.69
CA HIS A 1010 -56.82 -23.48 24.05
C HIS A 1010 -58.16 -22.77 24.25
N LYS A 1011 -59.17 -23.48 24.74
CA LYS A 1011 -60.50 -22.91 25.00
C LYS A 1011 -60.62 -22.58 26.49
N PHE A 1012 -61.40 -21.54 26.81
CA PHE A 1012 -61.70 -21.19 28.20
C PHE A 1012 -62.27 -22.39 28.98
N ASP A 1013 -61.73 -22.61 30.18
CA ASP A 1013 -62.11 -23.70 31.07
C ASP A 1013 -63.64 -23.77 31.31
N GLY A 1014 -64.21 -24.96 31.19
CA GLY A 1014 -65.65 -25.22 31.40
C GLY A 1014 -66.59 -24.94 30.21
N LYS A 1015 -66.09 -24.53 29.03
CA LYS A 1015 -66.92 -24.28 27.82
C LYS A 1015 -66.41 -25.05 26.59
N THR A 1016 -66.60 -26.37 26.58
CA THR A 1016 -66.22 -27.25 25.46
C THR A 1016 -66.87 -26.90 24.11
N GLN A 1017 -67.95 -26.10 24.10
CA GLN A 1017 -68.66 -25.58 22.91
C GLN A 1017 -68.36 -24.11 22.56
N SER A 1018 -67.42 -23.45 23.25
CA SER A 1018 -67.03 -22.07 22.92
C SER A 1018 -66.45 -22.01 21.50
N LYS A 1019 -67.01 -21.12 20.65
CA LYS A 1019 -66.40 -20.69 19.37
C LYS A 1019 -65.24 -19.70 19.59
N LYS A 1020 -64.85 -19.45 20.84
CA LYS A 1020 -63.79 -18.52 21.21
C LYS A 1020 -62.64 -19.27 21.89
N VAL A 1021 -61.42 -18.90 21.51
CA VAL A 1021 -60.14 -19.43 21.98
C VAL A 1021 -59.48 -18.37 22.85
N SER A 1022 -58.95 -18.77 24.01
CA SER A 1022 -58.27 -17.87 24.93
C SER A 1022 -56.85 -17.59 24.45
N HIS A 1023 -56.09 -18.63 24.11
CA HIS A 1023 -54.73 -18.51 23.63
C HIS A 1023 -54.36 -19.71 22.75
N PHE A 1024 -53.19 -19.63 22.13
CA PHE A 1024 -52.61 -20.73 21.37
C PHE A 1024 -51.37 -21.26 22.09
N THR A 1025 -51.17 -22.56 21.99
CA THR A 1025 -49.89 -23.20 22.29
C THR A 1025 -49.22 -23.61 20.98
N ALA A 1026 -47.90 -23.64 20.95
CA ALA A 1026 -47.16 -23.99 19.75
C ALA A 1026 -46.18 -25.14 20.00
N GLY A 1027 -46.11 -26.07 19.04
CA GLY A 1027 -45.01 -27.00 18.90
C GLY A 1027 -44.19 -26.67 17.66
N LEU A 1028 -42.87 -26.71 17.76
CA LEU A 1028 -41.95 -26.53 16.64
C LEU A 1028 -41.54 -27.89 16.08
N TYR A 1029 -41.99 -28.19 14.86
CA TYR A 1029 -41.54 -29.33 14.09
C TYR A 1029 -40.27 -28.96 13.31
N ASP A 1030 -39.14 -29.54 13.67
CA ASP A 1030 -37.90 -29.34 12.93
C ASP A 1030 -37.86 -30.29 11.72
N LEU A 1031 -37.80 -29.74 10.50
CA LEU A 1031 -37.85 -30.55 9.28
C LEU A 1031 -36.55 -31.33 9.05
N SER A 1032 -35.44 -30.89 9.64
CA SER A 1032 -34.14 -31.55 9.49
C SER A 1032 -34.01 -32.75 10.43
N THR A 1033 -34.45 -32.63 11.68
CA THR A 1033 -34.37 -33.71 12.67
C THR A 1033 -35.64 -34.54 12.78
N GLN A 1034 -36.74 -34.09 12.17
CA GLN A 1034 -38.08 -34.69 12.24
C GLN A 1034 -38.64 -34.78 13.66
N ARG A 1035 -38.19 -33.90 14.57
CA ARG A 1035 -38.60 -33.88 15.97
C ARG A 1035 -39.51 -32.70 16.26
N MET A 1036 -40.55 -32.97 17.04
CA MET A 1036 -41.35 -31.92 17.69
C MET A 1036 -40.64 -31.45 18.95
N THR A 1037 -40.48 -30.14 19.07
CA THR A 1037 -40.00 -29.46 20.27
C THR A 1037 -41.06 -28.49 20.77
N GLY A 1038 -41.08 -28.21 22.07
CA GLY A 1038 -41.99 -27.21 22.64
C GLY A 1038 -41.61 -25.79 22.24
N THR A 1039 -42.50 -24.84 22.49
CA THR A 1039 -42.21 -23.40 22.46
C THR A 1039 -42.58 -22.80 23.82
N GLN A 1040 -42.01 -21.65 24.18
CA GLN A 1040 -42.35 -20.96 25.43
C GLN A 1040 -43.67 -20.22 25.33
N SER A 1041 -43.87 -19.45 24.26
CA SER A 1041 -45.11 -18.74 23.98
C SER A 1041 -45.29 -18.47 22.50
N VAL A 1042 -46.54 -18.25 22.08
CA VAL A 1042 -46.90 -17.92 20.71
C VAL A 1042 -48.05 -16.91 20.67
N HIS A 1043 -47.88 -15.87 19.86
CA HIS A 1043 -48.90 -14.85 19.63
C HIS A 1043 -49.14 -14.66 18.14
N ILE A 1044 -50.42 -14.57 17.80
CA ILE A 1044 -50.86 -14.22 16.45
C ILE A 1044 -51.10 -12.71 16.48
N LEU A 1045 -50.30 -11.97 15.71
CA LEU A 1045 -50.34 -10.52 15.62
C LEU A 1045 -51.29 -10.10 14.48
N PRO A 1046 -51.76 -8.84 14.48
CA PRO A 1046 -52.40 -8.19 13.34
C PRO A 1046 -51.69 -8.43 12.00
N GLY A 1047 -52.46 -8.53 10.92
CA GLY A 1047 -51.95 -8.81 9.57
C GLY A 1047 -51.47 -10.25 9.36
N LYS A 1048 -52.04 -11.22 10.10
CA LYS A 1048 -51.73 -12.67 10.01
C LYS A 1048 -50.27 -13.03 10.38
N LYS A 1049 -49.58 -12.16 11.12
CA LYS A 1049 -48.19 -12.36 11.51
C LYS A 1049 -48.10 -13.28 12.74
N LEU A 1050 -47.00 -14.01 12.86
CA LEU A 1050 -46.76 -14.92 13.98
C LEU A 1050 -45.52 -14.46 14.75
N LEU A 1051 -45.64 -14.37 16.07
CA LEU A 1051 -44.54 -14.13 16.99
C LEU A 1051 -44.39 -15.38 17.87
N VAL A 1052 -43.23 -16.02 17.82
CA VAL A 1052 -42.98 -17.29 18.53
C VAL A 1052 -41.74 -17.15 19.38
N ARG A 1053 -41.85 -17.47 20.66
CA ARG A 1053 -40.69 -17.58 21.55
C ARG A 1053 -40.27 -19.05 21.63
N GLY A 1054 -39.10 -19.35 21.09
CA GLY A 1054 -38.50 -20.68 21.17
C GLY A 1054 -38.13 -21.09 22.60
N LEU A 1055 -37.67 -22.33 22.76
CA LEU A 1055 -36.98 -22.74 23.98
C LEU A 1055 -35.65 -21.98 24.12
N ASP A 1056 -35.07 -22.06 25.30
CA ASP A 1056 -33.77 -21.46 25.55
C ASP A 1056 -32.72 -22.02 24.57
N GLY A 1057 -31.94 -21.14 23.93
CA GLY A 1057 -31.00 -21.54 22.87
C GLY A 1057 -31.61 -21.63 21.45
N THR A 1058 -32.85 -21.16 21.24
CA THR A 1058 -33.50 -21.17 19.92
C THR A 1058 -34.10 -19.82 19.54
N PHE A 1059 -33.76 -19.32 18.33
CA PHE A 1059 -34.44 -18.20 17.68
C PHE A 1059 -35.38 -18.72 16.59
N ILE A 1060 -36.58 -18.15 16.47
CA ILE A 1060 -37.60 -18.62 15.52
C ILE A 1060 -38.18 -17.43 14.78
N ILE A 1061 -38.22 -17.48 13.45
CA ILE A 1061 -38.84 -16.42 12.66
C ILE A 1061 -39.68 -16.94 11.49
N PRO A 1062 -40.87 -16.40 11.21
CA PRO A 1062 -41.68 -16.81 10.07
C PRO A 1062 -41.00 -16.51 8.72
N THR A 1063 -41.15 -17.42 7.75
CA THR A 1063 -40.60 -17.25 6.39
C THR A 1063 -41.43 -16.27 5.56
N GLY A 1064 -41.21 -14.95 5.69
CA GLY A 1064 -41.52 -13.89 4.71
C GLY A 1064 -42.98 -13.64 4.27
N SER A 1065 -43.86 -14.63 4.24
CA SER A 1065 -45.27 -14.54 3.86
C SER A 1065 -46.14 -14.98 5.05
N PRO A 1066 -47.06 -14.13 5.53
CA PRO A 1066 -47.84 -14.34 6.76
C PRO A 1066 -49.01 -15.30 6.53
N GLU A 1067 -48.77 -16.46 5.92
CA GLU A 1067 -49.80 -17.48 5.79
C GLU A 1067 -49.70 -18.44 6.97
N ILE A 1068 -50.31 -18.04 8.09
CA ILE A 1068 -50.81 -19.05 9.03
C ILE A 1068 -51.82 -19.89 8.22
N LYS A 1069 -51.43 -21.13 7.94
CA LYS A 1069 -52.22 -22.11 7.21
C LYS A 1069 -52.97 -22.98 8.20
N PHE A 1070 -54.10 -23.52 7.78
CA PHE A 1070 -54.89 -24.42 8.59
C PHE A 1070 -54.81 -25.82 8.00
N PHE A 1071 -54.71 -26.85 8.85
CA PHE A 1071 -54.78 -28.24 8.39
C PHE A 1071 -56.21 -28.54 7.89
N GLY A 1072 -56.34 -29.32 6.81
CA GLY A 1072 -57.59 -29.51 6.04
C GLY A 1072 -58.73 -30.25 6.76
N GLU A 1073 -59.85 -30.45 6.03
CA GLU A 1073 -61.21 -30.84 6.48
C GLU A 1073 -61.39 -32.14 7.29
N ASN A 1074 -60.33 -32.88 7.60
CA ASN A 1074 -60.46 -34.08 8.42
C ASN A 1074 -60.85 -33.72 9.86
N LYS A 1075 -61.92 -34.33 10.37
CA LYS A 1075 -62.48 -34.07 11.72
C LYS A 1075 -61.44 -34.21 12.85
N ASP A 1076 -60.41 -35.03 12.67
CA ASP A 1076 -59.36 -35.27 13.68
C ASP A 1076 -58.18 -34.27 13.63
N SER A 1077 -58.05 -33.49 12.55
CA SER A 1077 -57.09 -32.38 12.41
C SER A 1077 -57.76 -31.01 12.49
N SER A 1078 -59.06 -31.01 12.81
CA SER A 1078 -59.89 -29.82 12.88
C SER A 1078 -59.44 -28.94 14.06
N GLY A 1079 -58.75 -27.84 13.74
CA GLY A 1079 -58.30 -26.86 14.72
C GLY A 1079 -56.79 -26.63 14.77
N LEU A 1080 -55.98 -27.39 14.05
CA LEU A 1080 -54.54 -27.10 13.96
C LEU A 1080 -54.26 -26.05 12.88
N ALA A 1081 -53.39 -25.10 13.21
CA ALA A 1081 -52.82 -24.17 12.25
C ALA A 1081 -51.29 -24.31 12.21
N TYR A 1082 -50.63 -23.87 11.15
CA TYR A 1082 -49.19 -23.92 11.04
C TYR A 1082 -48.60 -22.74 10.27
N SER A 1083 -47.34 -22.44 10.54
CA SER A 1083 -46.53 -21.50 9.75
C SER A 1083 -45.14 -22.09 9.55
N TYR A 1084 -44.58 -21.90 8.35
CA TYR A 1084 -43.17 -22.18 8.13
C TYR A 1084 -42.30 -21.13 8.84
N VAL A 1085 -41.21 -21.59 9.43
CA VAL A 1085 -40.28 -20.75 10.18
C VAL A 1085 -38.84 -21.11 9.86
N ILE A 1086 -37.95 -20.14 9.96
CA ILE A 1086 -36.51 -20.37 10.08
C ILE A 1086 -36.22 -20.52 11.57
N LYS A 1087 -35.62 -21.64 11.93
CA LYS A 1087 -35.13 -21.95 13.26
C LYS A 1087 -33.62 -21.73 13.27
N VAL A 1088 -33.14 -21.02 14.27
CA VAL A 1088 -31.72 -20.92 14.59
C VAL A 1088 -31.52 -21.54 15.96
N GLU A 1089 -30.67 -22.55 16.06
CA GLU A 1089 -30.34 -23.24 17.31
C GLU A 1089 -28.87 -23.06 17.65
N PHE A 1090 -28.57 -22.98 18.93
CA PHE A 1090 -27.21 -22.93 19.46
C PHE A 1090 -27.16 -23.56 20.86
N ASP A 1091 -26.01 -24.14 21.17
CA ASP A 1091 -25.73 -24.76 22.47
C ASP A 1091 -25.25 -23.73 23.51
N ASP A 1092 -25.37 -24.14 24.78
CA ASP A 1092 -24.88 -23.43 25.96
C ASP A 1092 -23.80 -24.30 26.62
N GLU A 1093 -22.58 -24.25 26.10
CA GLU A 1093 -21.43 -24.94 26.69
C GLU A 1093 -20.92 -24.18 27.93
N ARG A 1094 -21.41 -24.59 29.11
CA ARG A 1094 -21.10 -23.93 30.40
C ARG A 1094 -19.64 -24.05 30.85
N ASP A 1095 -18.88 -25.00 30.30
CA ASP A 1095 -17.49 -25.27 30.69
C ASP A 1095 -16.45 -24.58 29.78
N ASP A 1096 -16.89 -23.80 28.78
CA ASP A 1096 -15.98 -23.04 27.92
C ASP A 1096 -15.70 -21.64 28.50
N LEU A 1097 -14.43 -21.32 28.74
CA LEU A 1097 -13.99 -20.01 29.22
C LEU A 1097 -14.22 -18.87 28.20
N LEU A 1098 -14.39 -19.20 26.91
CA LEU A 1098 -14.73 -18.24 25.86
C LEU A 1098 -16.24 -17.93 25.79
N SER A 1099 -17.09 -18.76 26.39
CA SER A 1099 -18.56 -18.63 26.37
C SER A 1099 -19.02 -17.23 26.78
N LYS A 1100 -18.36 -16.60 27.76
CA LYS A 1100 -18.70 -15.23 28.20
C LYS A 1100 -18.60 -14.16 27.11
N TYR A 1101 -17.85 -14.41 26.03
CA TYR A 1101 -17.72 -13.52 24.87
C TYR A 1101 -18.43 -14.08 23.63
N SER A 1102 -19.18 -15.18 23.77
CA SER A 1102 -19.88 -15.80 22.65
C SER A 1102 -20.91 -14.86 22.04
N LEU A 1103 -20.97 -14.83 20.70
CA LEU A 1103 -22.02 -14.11 19.98
C LEU A 1103 -23.40 -14.73 20.23
N LYS A 1104 -23.45 -16.03 20.56
CA LYS A 1104 -24.65 -16.75 20.95
C LYS A 1104 -25.38 -16.06 22.10
N PHE A 1105 -24.67 -15.77 23.19
CA PHE A 1105 -25.27 -15.14 24.36
C PHE A 1105 -25.56 -13.66 24.14
N ALA A 1106 -24.75 -12.97 23.35
CA ALA A 1106 -25.01 -11.58 22.96
C ALA A 1106 -26.35 -11.46 22.22
N LEU A 1107 -26.52 -12.26 21.15
CA LEU A 1107 -27.75 -12.31 20.36
C LEU A 1107 -28.93 -12.86 21.16
N LYS A 1108 -28.70 -13.80 22.08
CA LYS A 1108 -29.73 -14.30 23.02
C LYS A 1108 -30.21 -13.21 23.97
N SER A 1109 -29.30 -12.44 24.55
CA SER A 1109 -29.62 -11.32 25.43
C SER A 1109 -30.44 -10.27 24.67
N LEU A 1110 -30.01 -9.95 23.44
CA LEU A 1110 -30.71 -9.03 22.55
C LEU A 1110 -32.09 -9.57 22.17
N HIS A 1111 -32.20 -10.85 21.81
CA HIS A 1111 -33.46 -11.54 21.52
C HIS A 1111 -34.42 -11.44 22.71
N ASN A 1112 -33.95 -11.78 23.91
CA ASN A 1112 -34.79 -11.77 25.11
C ASN A 1112 -35.26 -10.35 25.43
N LYS A 1113 -34.38 -9.35 25.34
CA LYS A 1113 -34.75 -7.94 25.50
C LYS A 1113 -35.87 -7.53 24.54
N VAL A 1114 -35.66 -7.77 23.25
CA VAL A 1114 -36.58 -7.40 22.17
C VAL A 1114 -37.93 -8.13 22.29
N MET A 1115 -37.91 -9.41 22.68
CA MET A 1115 -39.12 -10.22 22.86
C MET A 1115 -39.87 -9.82 24.15
N ASP A 1116 -39.15 -9.55 25.24
CA ASP A 1116 -39.75 -9.21 26.53
C ASP A 1116 -40.47 -7.85 26.50
N GLU A 1117 -39.96 -6.87 25.75
CA GLU A 1117 -40.59 -5.56 25.53
C GLU A 1117 -41.95 -5.62 24.80
N CYS A 1118 -42.26 -6.74 24.13
CA CYS A 1118 -43.56 -6.97 23.51
C CYS A 1118 -44.40 -7.97 24.32
N ILE A 1119 -43.81 -9.10 24.71
CA ILE A 1119 -44.52 -10.25 25.27
C ILE A 1119 -44.83 -10.06 26.76
N HIS A 1120 -43.85 -9.63 27.57
CA HIS A 1120 -43.98 -9.64 29.03
C HIS A 1120 -44.18 -8.25 29.62
N LYS A 1121 -43.46 -7.24 29.10
CA LYS A 1121 -43.30 -5.92 29.72
C LYS A 1121 -43.74 -4.82 28.77
N GLY A 1122 -44.35 -3.78 29.31
CA GLY A 1122 -44.56 -2.50 28.62
C GLY A 1122 -43.54 -1.45 29.06
N PRO A 1123 -43.63 -0.23 28.50
CA PRO A 1123 -42.68 0.85 28.76
C PRO A 1123 -42.60 1.11 30.27
N GLY A 1124 -41.40 1.00 30.85
CA GLY A 1124 -41.18 1.17 32.30
C GLY A 1124 -41.13 -0.11 33.15
N ASN A 1125 -40.93 -1.29 32.54
CA ASN A 1125 -40.80 -2.60 33.22
C ASN A 1125 -42.09 -3.11 33.91
N GLU A 1126 -43.26 -2.55 33.60
CA GLU A 1126 -44.54 -3.05 34.12
C GLU A 1126 -44.96 -4.35 33.41
N MET A 1127 -45.42 -5.36 34.17
CA MET A 1127 -45.95 -6.62 33.63
C MET A 1127 -47.35 -6.39 33.01
N ASN A 1128 -47.38 -5.97 31.75
CA ASN A 1128 -48.58 -5.61 31.00
C ASN A 1128 -48.47 -5.90 29.47
N GLY A 1129 -47.49 -6.73 29.06
CA GLY A 1129 -47.30 -7.16 27.67
C GLY A 1129 -48.38 -8.13 27.16
N LEU A 1130 -48.16 -8.70 25.97
CA LEU A 1130 -49.13 -9.62 25.31
C LEU A 1130 -49.55 -10.80 26.19
N ASP A 1131 -48.62 -11.43 26.92
CA ASP A 1131 -48.91 -12.58 27.78
C ASP A 1131 -49.88 -12.25 28.93
N TYR A 1132 -49.90 -10.99 29.38
CA TYR A 1132 -50.77 -10.56 30.46
C TYR A 1132 -52.22 -10.36 29.99
N PHE A 1133 -52.42 -9.84 28.78
CA PHE A 1133 -53.76 -9.55 28.25
C PHE A 1133 -54.37 -10.73 27.50
N PHE A 1134 -53.61 -11.42 26.65
CA PHE A 1134 -54.09 -12.50 25.80
C PHE A 1134 -54.03 -13.87 26.50
N ASN A 1135 -54.66 -13.98 27.67
CA ASN A 1135 -54.78 -15.21 28.44
C ASN A 1135 -56.21 -15.38 29.02
N GLU A 1136 -56.47 -16.48 29.72
CA GLU A 1136 -57.81 -16.80 30.26
C GLU A 1136 -58.32 -15.86 31.35
N ASN A 1137 -57.39 -15.21 32.05
CA ASN A 1137 -57.65 -14.29 33.15
C ASN A 1137 -57.44 -12.82 32.74
N GLY A 1138 -57.24 -12.55 31.45
CA GLY A 1138 -56.98 -11.22 30.92
C GLY A 1138 -58.20 -10.30 31.06
N GLU A 1139 -58.06 -9.21 31.81
CA GLU A 1139 -59.15 -8.27 32.02
C GLU A 1139 -59.55 -7.60 30.70
N GLY A 1140 -60.81 -7.79 30.28
CA GLY A 1140 -61.35 -7.20 29.05
C GLY A 1140 -61.07 -8.00 27.75
N PHE A 1141 -60.36 -9.13 27.82
CA PHE A 1141 -60.12 -9.99 26.67
C PHE A 1141 -61.26 -11.01 26.47
N GLU A 1142 -61.92 -10.95 25.31
CA GLU A 1142 -63.10 -11.81 25.05
C GLU A 1142 -62.77 -13.14 24.35
N GLY A 1143 -61.51 -13.38 23.97
CA GLY A 1143 -61.09 -14.51 23.12
C GLY A 1143 -61.16 -14.25 21.61
N PHE A 1144 -60.42 -15.06 20.84
CA PHE A 1144 -60.41 -15.05 19.37
C PHE A 1144 -61.45 -16.01 18.79
N GLU A 1145 -62.14 -15.63 17.71
CA GLU A 1145 -63.16 -16.46 17.06
C GLU A 1145 -62.53 -17.62 16.27
N TYR A 1146 -62.75 -18.86 16.70
CA TYR A 1146 -62.16 -20.06 16.11
C TYR A 1146 -63.21 -21.15 15.85
N ASN A 1147 -63.58 -21.33 14.57
CA ASN A 1147 -64.60 -22.31 14.17
C ASN A 1147 -63.99 -23.70 13.95
N SER A 1148 -64.74 -24.75 14.29
CA SER A 1148 -64.30 -26.15 14.16
C SER A 1148 -64.03 -26.62 12.72
N ASN A 1149 -64.36 -25.86 11.67
CA ASN A 1149 -64.05 -26.15 10.27
C ASN A 1149 -63.18 -25.05 9.61
N ILE A 1150 -62.35 -24.34 10.40
CA ILE A 1150 -61.53 -23.24 9.89
C ILE A 1150 -60.58 -23.65 8.74
N GLY A 1151 -60.15 -24.91 8.71
CA GLY A 1151 -59.27 -25.47 7.67
C GLY A 1151 -59.82 -25.44 6.24
N GLY A 1152 -61.12 -25.67 6.06
CA GLY A 1152 -61.76 -25.74 4.75
C GLY A 1152 -62.59 -24.50 4.38
N ASN A 1153 -62.70 -23.51 5.27
CA ASN A 1153 -63.62 -22.39 5.12
C ASN A 1153 -62.89 -21.04 5.18
N PRO A 1154 -62.59 -20.41 4.02
CA PRO A 1154 -61.97 -19.09 3.96
C PRO A 1154 -62.69 -18.02 4.78
N LEU A 1155 -64.03 -18.00 4.78
CA LEU A 1155 -64.81 -17.03 5.56
C LEU A 1155 -64.62 -17.22 7.07
N SER A 1156 -64.35 -18.44 7.54
CA SER A 1156 -64.02 -18.68 8.95
C SER A 1156 -62.60 -18.26 9.29
N GLN A 1157 -61.67 -18.35 8.33
CA GLN A 1157 -60.30 -17.85 8.49
C GLN A 1157 -60.29 -16.32 8.56
N ASP A 1158 -61.04 -15.65 7.68
CA ASP A 1158 -61.15 -14.19 7.68
C ASP A 1158 -61.76 -13.68 8.99
N LYS A 1159 -62.85 -14.29 9.47
CA LYS A 1159 -63.44 -13.96 10.79
C LYS A 1159 -62.48 -14.15 11.95
N PHE A 1160 -61.67 -15.21 11.91
CA PHE A 1160 -60.64 -15.41 12.93
C PHE A 1160 -59.64 -14.25 12.94
N PHE A 1161 -59.08 -13.88 11.77
CA PHE A 1161 -58.14 -12.77 11.69
C PHE A 1161 -58.78 -11.41 12.01
N GLU A 1162 -60.03 -11.16 11.62
CA GLU A 1162 -60.80 -9.99 12.04
C GLU A 1162 -60.98 -9.94 13.57
N SER A 1163 -61.18 -11.10 14.20
CA SER A 1163 -61.26 -11.18 15.66
C SER A 1163 -59.92 -10.88 16.34
N VAL A 1164 -58.79 -11.29 15.72
CA VAL A 1164 -57.44 -10.92 16.18
C VAL A 1164 -57.28 -9.40 16.13
N GLU A 1165 -57.55 -8.78 14.98
CA GLU A 1165 -57.49 -7.32 14.81
C GLU A 1165 -58.35 -6.58 15.86
N LYS A 1166 -59.57 -7.05 16.07
CA LYS A 1166 -60.49 -6.48 17.06
C LYS A 1166 -59.93 -6.55 18.48
N GLN A 1167 -59.39 -7.69 18.91
CA GLN A 1167 -58.87 -7.84 20.27
C GLN A 1167 -57.59 -7.04 20.49
N TYR A 1168 -56.70 -6.93 19.49
CA TYR A 1168 -55.55 -6.02 19.56
C TYR A 1168 -55.97 -4.56 19.63
N LYS A 1169 -57.01 -4.15 18.89
CA LYS A 1169 -57.58 -2.81 19.02
C LYS A 1169 -58.09 -2.56 20.44
N ILE A 1170 -58.75 -3.53 21.07
CA ILE A 1170 -59.20 -3.43 22.47
C ILE A 1170 -58.00 -3.27 23.41
N TYR A 1171 -56.98 -4.13 23.27
CA TYR A 1171 -55.74 -4.05 24.03
C TYR A 1171 -55.16 -2.63 24.00
N TYR A 1172 -54.89 -2.07 22.82
CA TYR A 1172 -54.26 -0.76 22.70
C TYR A 1172 -55.16 0.45 23.04
N THR A 1173 -56.50 0.32 22.97
CA THR A 1173 -57.40 1.47 23.17
C THR A 1173 -58.02 1.55 24.57
N LYS A 1174 -58.28 0.40 25.21
CA LYS A 1174 -58.90 0.37 26.54
C LYS A 1174 -57.89 0.26 27.68
N GLY A 1175 -56.67 -0.19 27.40
CA GLY A 1175 -55.64 -0.33 28.44
C GLY A 1175 -55.92 -1.47 29.42
N ILE A 1176 -54.93 -1.75 30.25
CA ILE A 1176 -55.15 -2.31 31.58
C ILE A 1176 -55.22 -1.10 32.51
N GLU A 1177 -56.28 -0.96 33.31
CA GLU A 1177 -56.54 0.25 34.09
C GLU A 1177 -55.32 0.64 34.95
N GLY A 1178 -54.78 1.84 34.70
CA GLY A 1178 -53.63 2.38 35.44
C GLY A 1178 -52.22 1.93 34.97
N LYS A 1179 -52.07 1.18 33.87
CA LYS A 1179 -50.76 0.71 33.37
C LYS A 1179 -50.42 1.22 31.97
N LYS A 1180 -49.14 1.49 31.70
CA LYS A 1180 -48.67 1.97 30.38
C LYS A 1180 -48.37 0.80 29.43
N LEU A 1181 -49.23 0.56 28.45
CA LEU A 1181 -49.08 -0.55 27.50
C LEU A 1181 -47.93 -0.36 26.49
N PRO A 1182 -47.34 -1.46 25.96
CA PRO A 1182 -46.55 -1.43 24.74
C PRO A 1182 -47.33 -0.76 23.61
N SER A 1183 -46.65 0.02 22.77
CA SER A 1183 -47.28 0.57 21.56
C SER A 1183 -47.42 -0.53 20.50
N PRO A 1184 -48.34 -0.39 19.52
CA PRO A 1184 -48.37 -1.26 18.33
C PRO A 1184 -47.01 -1.36 17.63
N ASP A 1185 -46.27 -0.26 17.62
CA ASP A 1185 -44.93 -0.18 17.02
C ASP A 1185 -43.88 -0.96 17.82
N THR A 1186 -44.05 -1.12 19.14
CA THR A 1186 -43.13 -1.90 19.99
C THR A 1186 -43.06 -3.36 19.52
N CYS A 1187 -44.20 -4.01 19.28
CA CYS A 1187 -44.22 -5.39 18.79
C CYS A 1187 -43.79 -5.51 17.32
N ALA A 1188 -44.04 -4.50 16.48
CA ALA A 1188 -43.53 -4.46 15.11
C ALA A 1188 -41.99 -4.32 15.08
N LYS A 1189 -41.42 -3.44 15.92
CA LYS A 1189 -39.99 -3.30 16.18
C LYS A 1189 -39.40 -4.60 16.72
N ALA A 1190 -40.13 -5.32 17.58
CA ALA A 1190 -39.69 -6.60 18.10
C ALA A 1190 -39.52 -7.66 17.01
N VAL A 1191 -40.48 -7.77 16.11
CA VAL A 1191 -40.40 -8.64 14.93
C VAL A 1191 -39.22 -8.24 14.03
N GLN A 1192 -39.00 -6.95 13.80
CA GLN A 1192 -37.87 -6.46 13.01
C GLN A 1192 -36.51 -6.79 13.65
N GLY A 1193 -36.38 -6.58 14.97
CA GLY A 1193 -35.18 -6.96 15.72
C GLY A 1193 -34.90 -8.46 15.66
N LEU A 1194 -35.95 -9.28 15.76
CA LEU A 1194 -35.84 -10.73 15.57
C LEU A 1194 -35.36 -11.09 14.15
N LYS A 1195 -35.81 -10.37 13.11
CA LYS A 1195 -35.30 -10.54 11.74
C LYS A 1195 -33.81 -10.26 11.67
N ALA A 1196 -33.36 -9.17 12.27
CA ALA A 1196 -31.94 -8.81 12.28
C ALA A 1196 -31.08 -9.83 13.01
N ILE A 1197 -31.54 -10.35 14.15
CA ILE A 1197 -30.85 -11.38 14.93
C ILE A 1197 -30.72 -12.67 14.11
N VAL A 1198 -31.82 -13.19 13.55
CA VAL A 1198 -31.78 -14.41 12.73
C VAL A 1198 -30.95 -14.23 11.46
N THR A 1199 -31.04 -13.06 10.82
CA THR A 1199 -30.22 -12.72 9.64
C THR A 1199 -28.74 -12.71 10.00
N THR A 1200 -28.37 -12.08 11.11
CA THR A 1200 -27.00 -12.05 11.61
C THR A 1200 -26.49 -13.45 11.88
N SER A 1201 -27.25 -14.28 12.60
CA SER A 1201 -26.87 -15.68 12.86
C SER A 1201 -26.67 -16.47 11.56
N GLY A 1202 -27.51 -16.25 10.56
CA GLY A 1202 -27.35 -16.85 9.22
C GLY A 1202 -26.07 -16.36 8.52
N LEU A 1203 -25.82 -15.05 8.50
CA LEU A 1203 -24.65 -14.45 7.85
C LEU A 1203 -23.33 -14.93 8.48
N LEU A 1204 -23.30 -15.09 9.80
CA LEU A 1204 -22.15 -15.66 10.52
C LEU A 1204 -21.85 -17.11 10.12
N GLN A 1205 -22.85 -17.83 9.60
CA GLN A 1205 -22.72 -19.17 9.04
C GLN A 1205 -22.51 -19.16 7.50
N GLY A 1206 -22.28 -17.99 6.91
CA GLY A 1206 -22.16 -17.84 5.46
C GLY A 1206 -23.48 -18.03 4.71
N MET A 1207 -24.63 -17.98 5.39
CA MET A 1207 -25.95 -18.09 4.79
C MET A 1207 -26.56 -16.69 4.58
N VAL A 1208 -26.93 -16.39 3.34
CA VAL A 1208 -27.76 -15.23 3.01
C VAL A 1208 -29.23 -15.68 3.00
N LEU A 1209 -30.09 -15.01 3.76
CA LEU A 1209 -31.52 -15.34 3.88
C LEU A 1209 -32.36 -14.28 3.15
N PRO A 1210 -32.71 -14.46 1.85
CA PRO A 1210 -33.30 -13.41 1.01
C PRO A 1210 -34.65 -12.90 1.52
N THR A 1211 -35.45 -13.77 2.13
CA THR A 1211 -36.74 -13.45 2.76
C THR A 1211 -36.62 -12.50 3.96
N LEU A 1212 -35.41 -12.25 4.46
CA LEU A 1212 -35.12 -11.34 5.56
C LEU A 1212 -34.37 -10.06 5.11
N LEU A 1213 -33.84 -10.03 3.87
CA LEU A 1213 -33.12 -8.87 3.31
C LEU A 1213 -34.03 -7.68 2.94
N GLN A 1214 -35.35 -7.84 2.94
CA GLN A 1214 -36.30 -6.72 2.80
C GLN A 1214 -36.14 -5.64 3.89
N VAL A 1215 -35.36 -5.90 4.95
CA VAL A 1215 -34.97 -4.90 5.96
C VAL A 1215 -33.93 -3.90 5.41
N GLN A 1216 -33.18 -4.25 4.36
CA GLN A 1216 -32.17 -3.38 3.72
C GLN A 1216 -32.68 -2.60 2.48
N GLU A 1217 -33.77 -3.02 1.83
CA GLU A 1217 -34.24 -2.43 0.54
C GLU A 1217 -35.00 -1.08 0.66
N ILE A 1218 -34.87 -0.37 1.78
CA ILE A 1218 -35.35 1.02 1.90
C ILE A 1218 -34.15 1.93 2.19
N GLU A 1219 -33.19 2.00 1.26
CA GLU A 1219 -32.29 3.15 1.07
C GLU A 1219 -31.75 3.20 -0.36
#